data_AF-A0A836ANZ8-F1
#
_entry.id   AF-A0A836ANZ8-F1
#
_cell.length_a   1.000
_cell.length_b   1.000
_cell.length_c   1.000
_cell.angle_alpha   90.00
_cell.angle_beta   90.00
_cell.angle_gamma   90.00
#
_symmetry.space_group_name_H-M   'P 1'
#
loop_
_entity.id
_entity.type
_entity.pdbx_description
1 polymer ?
#
loop_
_entity_poly.entity_id
_entity_poly.type
_entity_poly.pdbx_seq_one_letter_code
_entity_poly.pdbx_strand_id
1 'polypeptide(L)'
;MAESEAAAEDLDAFIDDLDYLPGHFHLEMQLNFEPRSPASLRARDLKLQREGLRQELELAAAPQRPAVRHLLGAFAFYLEELDEARERFLEVAREDPGNLNAWANLAHVYGRLGQEEEEEACAGQLASLMGLAGDRGAADDPQLRAARCLAEQGYAHGFDVGCASPEERARVLEAGIALYDKALGYAQQIPMEEKRGWYFTMATLFIRLDGIFLELGSEEQKRLPAFNRTLALLQQVLKSSDPQPRALAWCYLGMLLERKDTFSTTPMGVHDCGFSGTDPLDCFGKAIEIAKDQLPILNRLAKIFHFLGKQDMAIGTCNMALDVLRDPELNWQAYCTRAKIHIRAYLHDLERGKLGLGGMPDRNHLACAKADLEEVVKVCPGLKTYLDIGQVYYYMGVDAVQELLAVDEAALNQALVFLAKAGESELGAMLPELQLLRGKCLRIKGEEANAAACFKRAVELDDAGCSHAEGFGCLLEALLAQWSQAQLSDGEVGREVDVWLRRAQDKYPAARLRQELQRVWRAHTDEVLGLARALVAQGRPALVRLLFETMERKGEGVSSLRDRPANIRRWKLFSQYEQGMFKIMKTGTSASLCWGVMEGLLTRCRALPALATCSHQLLQYAPQRFHHCAPRRGKRLVLSRMFQPQKLREDQVLSLEGRSGDLTCKSQRLMLQVGLIHPASPGCYHLLPYTVRAMEKLVRVIDQEMQTIGGQKVNMPSLSPAELWRATNRWDSMGRELLRLRDRHGKEYCLGPTHEEAITALIASQKTLSYKQLPLLLYQVTRKFRDEPRPRFGLLRGREFYMKDMYTFDSSPEAAQLTYSLVCDAYSSLFNRLGLRCVKVQADVGSIGGTMSHEFQLPVDIGEDRLVLCPSCHFSANVETLDSSRTNCPACQGPLTETKGIEVGHTFYLGTKYSSIFNAQFINVHGKPSLAEMGCYGLGVTRILAAAIEVLSTEDCIRWPSLLAPYQVCLIPPKKGSKEEAAAELAGHLYDHITEAVPQLQGEVLLDDRTHLTIGNRLKDANKFGYPFVIIAAKRALEDPAHFEVWCQNTGEVVFLTREGVLELLSRVQVV
;
A
#
# COMPACT_ATOMS: atom_id res chain seq x y z
N MET A 1 26.48 48.35 -56.48
CA MET A 1 25.06 48.78 -56.52
C MET A 1 24.12 47.58 -56.40
N ALA A 2 24.32 46.48 -57.13
CA ALA A 2 23.48 45.28 -57.01
C ALA A 2 23.55 44.53 -55.65
N GLU A 3 24.67 44.55 -54.92
CA GLU A 3 24.76 43.95 -53.56
C GLU A 3 24.08 44.81 -52.46
N SER A 4 23.89 46.10 -52.73
CA SER A 4 23.23 47.03 -51.79
C SER A 4 21.71 47.00 -51.95
N GLU A 5 21.20 46.66 -53.14
CA GLU A 5 19.76 46.52 -53.40
C GLU A 5 19.24 45.16 -52.91
N ALA A 6 20.02 44.08 -53.03
CA ALA A 6 19.63 42.77 -52.49
C ALA A 6 19.59 42.75 -50.94
N ALA A 7 20.52 43.44 -50.27
CA ALA A 7 20.50 43.58 -48.82
C ALA A 7 19.42 44.57 -48.32
N ALA A 8 18.97 45.49 -49.18
CA ALA A 8 17.86 46.40 -48.88
C ALA A 8 16.50 45.75 -49.15
N GLU A 9 16.35 44.93 -50.19
CA GLU A 9 15.14 44.11 -50.44
C GLU A 9 14.95 43.03 -49.37
N ASP A 10 16.03 42.40 -48.87
CA ASP A 10 15.97 41.49 -47.71
C ASP A 10 15.68 42.24 -46.40
N LEU A 11 16.05 43.52 -46.29
CA LEU A 11 15.75 44.36 -45.12
C LEU A 11 14.32 44.90 -45.15
N ASP A 12 13.80 45.28 -46.32
CA ASP A 12 12.42 45.74 -46.51
C ASP A 12 11.42 44.59 -46.36
N ALA A 13 11.73 43.38 -46.86
CA ALA A 13 10.95 42.18 -46.58
C ALA A 13 11.04 41.75 -45.10
N PHE A 14 12.20 41.95 -44.46
CA PHE A 14 12.41 41.77 -43.03
C PHE A 14 11.66 42.82 -42.20
N ILE A 15 11.54 44.06 -42.66
CA ILE A 15 10.75 45.13 -42.04
C ILE A 15 9.25 44.88 -42.24
N ASP A 16 8.79 44.44 -43.43
CA ASP A 16 7.39 44.05 -43.69
C ASP A 16 6.96 42.83 -42.83
N ASP A 17 7.86 41.87 -42.54
CA ASP A 17 7.63 40.77 -41.59
C ASP A 17 7.67 41.22 -40.11
N LEU A 18 8.29 42.39 -39.82
CA LEU A 18 8.46 42.99 -38.49
C LEU A 18 7.55 44.20 -38.24
N ASP A 19 6.73 44.62 -39.21
CA ASP A 19 5.88 45.82 -39.19
C ASP A 19 4.92 45.86 -38.00
N TYR A 20 4.79 44.74 -37.30
CA TYR A 20 4.26 44.69 -35.96
C TYR A 20 5.06 43.71 -35.11
N LEU A 21 6.17 44.15 -34.51
CA LEU A 21 6.88 43.37 -33.50
C LEU A 21 6.03 43.32 -32.22
N PRO A 22 5.26 42.25 -32.01
CA PRO A 22 4.27 42.24 -30.96
C PRO A 22 5.01 41.91 -29.67
N GLY A 23 4.97 42.79 -28.66
CA GLY A 23 5.37 42.39 -27.30
C GLY A 23 4.62 41.12 -26.86
N HIS A 24 4.95 40.58 -25.68
CA HIS A 24 4.34 39.34 -25.15
C HIS A 24 2.79 39.41 -25.09
N PHE A 25 2.22 40.61 -25.05
CA PHE A 25 0.79 40.91 -25.01
C PHE A 25 0.04 40.71 -26.34
N HIS A 26 0.77 40.54 -27.43
CA HIS A 26 0.21 40.36 -28.77
C HIS A 26 0.51 38.96 -29.35
N LEU A 27 1.17 38.11 -28.56
CA LEU A 27 1.39 36.71 -28.92
C LEU A 27 0.06 35.95 -28.95
N GLU A 28 -0.05 35.01 -29.87
CA GLU A 28 -1.21 34.13 -29.98
C GLU A 28 -1.20 33.03 -28.90
N MET A 29 -1.31 33.42 -27.64
CA MET A 29 -1.38 32.53 -26.47
C MET A 29 -2.79 32.51 -25.88
N GLN A 30 -3.18 31.40 -25.26
CA GLN A 30 -4.48 31.28 -24.58
C GLN A 30 -4.62 32.26 -23.42
N LEU A 31 -3.50 32.64 -22.80
CA LEU A 31 -3.51 33.66 -21.76
C LEU A 31 -3.92 35.06 -22.28
N ASN A 32 -3.78 35.32 -23.59
CA ASN A 32 -4.04 36.61 -24.25
C ASN A 32 -5.41 36.68 -24.98
N PHE A 33 -6.04 35.54 -25.32
CA PHE A 33 -7.30 35.47 -26.10
C PHE A 33 -8.55 35.24 -25.25
N GLU A 34 -9.75 35.31 -25.87
CA GLU A 34 -11.04 35.05 -25.22
C GLU A 34 -11.03 33.69 -24.49
N PRO A 35 -11.03 33.71 -23.16
CA PRO A 35 -10.74 32.52 -22.39
C PRO A 35 -11.93 31.58 -22.32
N ARG A 36 -11.70 30.31 -22.64
CA ARG A 36 -12.66 29.23 -22.39
C ARG A 36 -12.72 28.85 -20.90
N SER A 37 -11.67 29.17 -20.14
CA SER A 37 -11.52 28.82 -18.73
C SER A 37 -11.90 30.00 -17.80
N PRO A 38 -12.59 29.77 -16.67
CA PRO A 38 -12.95 30.80 -15.70
C PRO A 38 -11.76 31.65 -15.25
N ALA A 39 -11.97 32.96 -15.10
CA ALA A 39 -10.91 33.91 -14.71
C ALA A 39 -10.20 33.52 -13.40
N SER A 40 -10.91 32.98 -12.42
CA SER A 40 -10.33 32.54 -11.15
C SER A 40 -9.36 31.35 -11.30
N LEU A 41 -9.65 30.41 -12.21
CA LEU A 41 -8.80 29.24 -12.44
C LEU A 41 -7.55 29.65 -13.23
N ARG A 42 -7.70 30.53 -14.22
CA ARG A 42 -6.55 31.11 -14.94
C ARG A 42 -5.64 31.91 -14.00
N ALA A 43 -6.20 32.74 -13.14
CA ALA A 43 -5.42 33.49 -12.16
C ALA A 43 -4.67 32.57 -11.19
N ARG A 44 -5.28 31.47 -10.74
CA ARG A 44 -4.59 30.42 -9.97
C ARG A 44 -3.41 29.83 -10.74
N ASP A 45 -3.63 29.39 -11.98
CA ASP A 45 -2.61 28.73 -12.79
C ASP A 45 -1.45 29.67 -13.11
N LEU A 46 -1.73 30.94 -13.43
CA LEU A 46 -0.73 31.99 -13.59
C LEU A 46 0.12 32.15 -12.33
N LYS A 47 -0.52 32.26 -11.16
CA LYS A 47 0.23 32.39 -9.90
C LYS A 47 1.09 31.16 -9.61
N LEU A 48 0.61 29.95 -9.92
CA LEU A 48 1.39 28.71 -9.77
C LEU A 48 2.59 28.66 -10.73
N GLN A 49 2.42 29.06 -12.00
CA GLN A 49 3.51 29.14 -12.96
C GLN A 49 4.53 30.22 -12.56
N ARG A 50 4.05 31.38 -12.08
CA ARG A 50 4.89 32.48 -11.59
C ARG A 50 5.82 32.05 -10.46
N GLU A 51 5.31 31.32 -9.47
CA GLU A 51 6.12 30.77 -8.38
C GLU A 51 7.19 29.78 -8.88
N GLY A 52 6.84 28.97 -9.88
CA GLY A 52 7.81 28.07 -10.54
C GLY A 52 8.92 28.83 -11.27
N LEU A 53 8.56 29.88 -12.01
CA LEU A 53 9.50 30.71 -12.77
C LEU A 53 10.42 31.53 -11.88
N ARG A 54 9.96 32.01 -10.71
CA ARG A 54 10.82 32.71 -9.74
C ARG A 54 12.00 31.84 -9.32
N GLN A 55 11.77 30.55 -9.11
CA GLN A 55 12.84 29.58 -8.83
C GLN A 55 13.73 29.31 -10.05
N GLU A 56 13.17 29.34 -11.26
CA GLU A 56 13.94 29.16 -12.50
C GLU A 56 14.86 30.35 -12.78
N LEU A 57 14.45 31.58 -12.44
CA LEU A 57 15.23 32.80 -12.62
C LEU A 57 16.57 32.76 -11.88
N GLU A 58 16.59 32.22 -10.66
CA GLU A 58 17.81 32.04 -9.86
C GLU A 58 18.80 31.07 -10.53
N LEU A 59 18.28 30.14 -11.33
CA LEU A 59 19.03 29.07 -12.00
C LEU A 59 19.30 29.36 -13.48
N ALA A 60 18.70 30.41 -14.04
CA ALA A 60 18.78 30.68 -15.47
C ALA A 60 20.19 31.19 -15.84
N ALA A 61 20.75 30.62 -16.91
CA ALA A 61 21.97 31.13 -17.54
C ALA A 61 21.74 32.57 -18.02
N ALA A 62 22.80 33.39 -18.03
CA ALA A 62 22.70 34.81 -18.36
C ALA A 62 21.88 35.12 -19.64
N PRO A 63 22.00 34.37 -20.75
CA PRO A 63 21.23 34.64 -21.97
C PRO A 63 19.72 34.33 -21.88
N GLN A 64 19.28 33.55 -20.89
CA GLN A 64 17.87 33.17 -20.72
C GLN A 64 17.14 34.02 -19.67
N ARG A 65 17.87 34.78 -18.84
CA ARG A 65 17.28 35.63 -17.78
C ARG A 65 16.28 36.67 -18.30
N PRO A 66 16.52 37.36 -19.43
CA PRO A 66 15.54 38.30 -19.99
C PRO A 66 14.21 37.64 -20.32
N ALA A 67 14.24 36.46 -20.96
CA ALA A 67 13.03 35.68 -21.29
C ALA A 67 12.21 35.33 -20.04
N VAL A 68 12.87 34.88 -18.97
CA VAL A 68 12.20 34.53 -17.70
C VAL A 68 11.59 35.76 -17.04
N ARG A 69 12.32 36.89 -17.00
CA ARG A 69 11.82 38.15 -16.40
C ARG A 69 10.66 38.75 -17.20
N HIS A 70 10.71 38.69 -18.53
CA HIS A 70 9.60 39.13 -19.39
C HIS A 70 8.33 38.33 -19.11
N LEU A 71 8.45 37.01 -18.97
CA LEU A 71 7.32 36.17 -18.65
C LEU A 71 6.77 36.45 -17.23
N LEU A 72 7.63 36.69 -16.24
CA LEU A 72 7.21 37.13 -14.90
C LEU A 72 6.46 38.46 -14.93
N GLY A 73 6.95 39.43 -15.71
CA GLY A 73 6.28 40.72 -15.92
C GLY A 73 4.93 40.57 -16.64
N ALA A 74 4.86 39.71 -17.66
CA ALA A 74 3.61 39.41 -18.35
C ALA A 74 2.58 38.78 -17.40
N PHE A 75 3.00 37.83 -16.55
CA PHE A 75 2.10 37.25 -15.55
C PHE A 75 1.64 38.27 -14.51
N ALA A 76 2.50 39.17 -14.04
CA ALA A 76 2.08 40.27 -13.16
C ALA A 76 1.03 41.17 -13.83
N PHE A 77 1.22 41.51 -15.11
CA PHE A 77 0.25 42.29 -15.87
C PHE A 77 -1.13 41.61 -15.94
N TYR A 78 -1.18 40.32 -16.27
CA TYR A 78 -2.45 39.57 -16.34
C TYR A 78 -3.10 39.30 -14.98
N LEU A 79 -2.36 39.47 -13.89
CA LEU A 79 -2.88 39.46 -12.53
C LEU A 79 -3.32 40.86 -12.07
N GLU A 80 -3.30 41.87 -12.96
CA GLU A 80 -3.59 43.28 -12.70
C GLU A 80 -2.63 43.93 -11.68
N GLU A 81 -1.40 43.40 -11.57
CA GLU A 81 -0.31 43.91 -10.75
C GLU A 81 0.62 44.80 -11.61
N LEU A 82 0.07 45.89 -12.17
CA LEU A 82 0.71 46.71 -13.20
C LEU A 82 2.05 47.34 -12.76
N ASP A 83 2.18 47.72 -11.49
CA ASP A 83 3.44 48.27 -10.96
C ASP A 83 4.56 47.22 -10.93
N GLU A 84 4.27 45.97 -10.53
CA GLU A 84 5.25 44.87 -10.56
C GLU A 84 5.62 44.55 -12.02
N ALA A 85 4.64 44.52 -12.93
CA ALA A 85 4.90 44.33 -14.35
C ALA A 85 5.84 45.41 -14.91
N ARG A 86 5.56 46.69 -14.61
CA ARG A 86 6.41 47.83 -14.99
C ARG A 86 7.83 47.66 -14.47
N GLU A 87 8.01 47.36 -13.18
CA GLU A 87 9.34 47.18 -12.58
C GLU A 87 10.13 46.07 -13.26
N ARG A 88 9.51 44.91 -13.53
CA ARG A 88 10.19 43.78 -14.20
C ARG A 88 10.64 44.10 -15.61
N PHE A 89 9.82 44.79 -16.41
CA PHE A 89 10.23 45.18 -17.76
C PHE A 89 11.28 46.30 -17.74
N LEU A 90 11.19 47.25 -16.79
CA LEU A 90 12.21 48.28 -16.58
C LEU A 90 13.57 47.69 -16.18
N GLU A 91 13.59 46.66 -15.33
CA GLU A 91 14.82 45.94 -14.96
C GLU A 91 15.53 45.41 -16.21
N VAL A 92 14.80 44.77 -17.12
CA VAL A 92 15.38 44.24 -18.36
C VAL A 92 15.81 45.37 -19.30
N ALA A 93 15.00 46.41 -19.48
CA ALA A 93 15.35 47.55 -20.33
C ALA A 93 16.60 48.32 -19.83
N ARG A 94 16.86 48.33 -18.52
CA ARG A 94 18.09 48.90 -17.93
C ARG A 94 19.31 48.02 -18.13
N GLU A 95 19.17 46.71 -18.00
CA GLU A 95 20.26 45.76 -18.19
C GLU A 95 20.63 45.58 -19.68
N ASP A 96 19.62 45.54 -20.56
CA ASP A 96 19.74 45.44 -22.00
C ASP A 96 18.88 46.50 -22.71
N PRO A 97 19.41 47.72 -22.92
CA PRO A 97 18.69 48.79 -23.61
C PRO A 97 18.32 48.48 -25.06
N GLY A 98 18.92 47.45 -25.66
CA GLY A 98 18.63 47.00 -27.03
C GLY A 98 17.48 45.99 -27.12
N ASN A 99 16.88 45.58 -26.00
CA ASN A 99 15.87 44.54 -25.98
C ASN A 99 14.50 45.03 -26.47
N LEU A 100 14.08 44.55 -27.65
CA LEU A 100 12.82 44.95 -28.28
C LEU A 100 11.58 44.54 -27.47
N ASN A 101 11.60 43.35 -26.83
CA ASN A 101 10.46 42.88 -26.02
C ASN A 101 10.26 43.76 -24.77
N ALA A 102 11.34 44.21 -24.14
CA ALA A 102 11.26 45.03 -22.93
C ALA A 102 10.53 46.35 -23.22
N TRP A 103 10.93 47.06 -24.28
CA TRP A 103 10.32 48.34 -24.67
C TRP A 103 8.89 48.19 -25.19
N ALA A 104 8.62 47.15 -26.00
CA ALA A 104 7.26 46.85 -26.48
C ALA A 104 6.31 46.53 -25.32
N ASN A 105 6.76 45.71 -24.35
CA ASN A 105 5.97 45.39 -23.16
C ASN A 105 5.76 46.62 -22.25
N LEU A 106 6.78 47.47 -22.09
CA LEU A 106 6.68 48.70 -21.29
C LEU A 106 5.66 49.69 -21.87
N ALA A 107 5.68 49.91 -23.19
CA ALA A 107 4.72 50.78 -23.85
C ALA A 107 3.28 50.33 -23.54
N HIS A 108 3.02 49.03 -23.63
CA HIS A 108 1.69 48.47 -23.33
C HIS A 108 1.27 48.64 -21.86
N VAL A 109 2.21 48.49 -20.92
CA VAL A 109 1.96 48.69 -19.49
C VAL A 109 1.70 50.17 -19.18
N TYR A 110 2.47 51.09 -19.77
CA TYR A 110 2.27 52.53 -19.60
C TYR A 110 0.94 53.01 -20.15
N GLY A 111 0.51 52.50 -21.32
CA GLY A 111 -0.81 52.79 -21.87
C GLY A 111 -1.94 52.31 -20.95
N ARG A 112 -1.79 51.14 -20.30
CA ARG A 112 -2.76 50.65 -19.28
C ARG A 112 -2.75 51.46 -18.00
N LEU A 113 -1.62 52.08 -17.63
CA LEU A 113 -1.49 52.99 -16.49
C LEU A 113 -1.96 54.42 -16.80
N GLY A 114 -2.24 54.75 -18.07
CA GLY A 114 -2.61 56.10 -18.52
C GLY A 114 -1.43 57.08 -18.53
N GLN A 115 -0.21 56.57 -18.69
CA GLN A 115 1.04 57.35 -18.72
C GLN A 115 1.48 57.58 -20.18
N GLU A 116 0.80 58.52 -20.85
CA GLU A 116 0.94 58.76 -22.30
C GLU A 116 2.35 59.23 -22.71
N GLU A 117 3.01 60.07 -21.89
CA GLU A 117 4.36 60.57 -22.18
C GLU A 117 5.40 59.43 -22.18
N GLU A 118 5.31 58.53 -21.21
CA GLU A 118 6.20 57.39 -21.08
C GLU A 118 5.91 56.31 -22.13
N GLU A 119 4.65 56.12 -22.52
CA GLU A 119 4.25 55.25 -23.63
C GLU A 119 4.86 55.73 -24.96
N GLU A 120 4.72 57.01 -25.28
CA GLU A 120 5.29 57.61 -26.50
C GLU A 120 6.82 57.53 -26.50
N ALA A 121 7.46 57.75 -25.34
CA ALA A 121 8.91 57.59 -25.19
C ALA A 121 9.38 56.14 -25.46
N CYS A 122 8.64 55.14 -24.97
CA CYS A 122 8.94 53.73 -25.23
C CYS A 122 8.73 53.37 -26.71
N ALA A 123 7.66 53.86 -27.33
CA ALA A 123 7.38 53.66 -28.75
C ALA A 123 8.45 54.30 -29.64
N GLY A 124 8.90 55.51 -29.31
CA GLY A 124 9.99 56.20 -30.01
C GLY A 124 11.32 55.44 -29.89
N GLN A 125 11.63 54.92 -28.70
CA GLN A 125 12.82 54.08 -28.49
C GLN A 125 12.75 52.77 -29.28
N LEU A 126 11.59 52.12 -29.34
CA LEU A 126 11.38 50.89 -30.12
C LEU A 126 11.59 51.16 -31.62
N ALA A 127 11.01 52.25 -32.16
CA ALA A 127 11.17 52.65 -33.56
C ALA A 127 12.64 52.95 -33.92
N SER A 128 13.39 53.57 -32.99
CA SER A 128 14.84 53.77 -33.13
C SER A 128 15.62 52.46 -33.17
N LEU A 129 15.30 51.52 -32.27
CA LEU A 129 15.94 50.21 -32.22
C LEU A 129 15.58 49.30 -33.42
N MET A 130 14.46 49.54 -34.09
CA MET A 130 14.12 48.83 -35.32
C MET A 130 14.76 49.46 -36.57
N GLY A 131 15.44 50.60 -36.44
CA GLY A 131 16.08 51.31 -37.56
C GLY A 131 15.12 52.15 -38.40
N LEU A 132 13.87 52.31 -37.96
CA LEU A 132 12.82 53.07 -38.65
C LEU A 132 13.01 54.60 -38.50
N ALA A 133 13.78 55.04 -37.50
CA ALA A 133 14.00 56.46 -37.18
C ALA A 133 15.18 57.13 -37.92
N GLY A 134 15.87 56.43 -38.84
CA GLY A 134 16.90 57.01 -39.70
C GLY A 134 18.28 57.31 -39.07
N ASP A 135 18.47 57.08 -37.77
CA ASP A 135 19.75 57.33 -37.07
C ASP A 135 20.53 56.03 -36.81
N ARG A 136 21.62 55.80 -37.55
CA ARG A 136 22.48 54.60 -37.45
C ARG A 136 23.48 54.70 -36.28
N GLY A 137 22.99 55.01 -35.09
CA GLY A 137 23.81 55.27 -33.91
C GLY A 137 24.02 54.09 -32.93
N ALA A 138 23.29 52.98 -33.07
CA ALA A 138 23.35 51.86 -32.11
C ALA A 138 24.26 50.71 -32.60
N ALA A 139 25.08 50.16 -31.70
CA ALA A 139 26.23 49.30 -32.01
C ALA A 139 25.94 47.85 -32.47
N ASP A 140 24.69 47.36 -32.41
CA ASP A 140 24.30 45.98 -32.79
C ASP A 140 23.39 45.92 -34.02
N ASP A 141 23.43 44.85 -34.82
CA ASP A 141 22.63 44.64 -36.03
C ASP A 141 21.11 44.52 -35.72
N PRO A 142 20.18 45.23 -36.41
CA PRO A 142 18.73 45.06 -36.27
C PRO A 142 18.25 43.60 -36.42
N GLN A 143 18.88 42.82 -37.29
CA GLN A 143 18.57 41.39 -37.49
C GLN A 143 18.84 40.55 -36.24
N LEU A 144 19.91 40.88 -35.53
CA LEU A 144 20.31 40.21 -34.29
C LEU A 144 19.28 40.44 -33.17
N ARG A 145 18.74 41.66 -33.05
CA ARG A 145 17.73 42.00 -32.03
C ARG A 145 16.40 41.32 -32.32
N ALA A 146 15.98 41.28 -33.58
CA ALA A 146 14.77 40.57 -33.99
C ALA A 146 14.87 39.06 -33.70
N ALA A 147 16.02 38.44 -33.98
CA ALA A 147 16.26 37.03 -33.68
C ALA A 147 16.10 36.74 -32.17
N ARG A 148 16.71 37.56 -31.30
CA ARG A 148 16.57 37.45 -29.84
C ARG A 148 15.13 37.67 -29.38
N CYS A 149 14.45 38.66 -29.96
CA CYS A 149 13.05 38.96 -29.67
C CYS A 149 12.14 37.75 -29.94
N LEU A 150 12.26 37.13 -31.12
CA LEU A 150 11.51 35.92 -31.50
C LEU A 150 11.83 34.72 -30.59
N ALA A 151 13.11 34.55 -30.21
CA ALA A 151 13.53 33.47 -29.32
C ALA A 151 12.94 33.60 -27.91
N GLU A 152 12.85 34.81 -27.37
CA GLU A 152 12.17 35.06 -26.09
C GLU A 152 10.65 34.85 -26.19
N GLN A 153 10.02 35.27 -27.28
CA GLN A 153 8.59 35.00 -27.52
C GLN A 153 8.31 33.50 -27.62
N GLY A 154 9.17 32.75 -28.32
CA GLY A 154 9.10 31.29 -28.39
C GLY A 154 9.22 30.61 -27.02
N TYR A 155 9.98 31.18 -26.08
CA TYR A 155 10.09 30.69 -24.70
C TYR A 155 8.74 30.78 -23.96
N ALA A 156 8.00 31.88 -24.13
CA ALA A 156 6.73 32.13 -23.45
C ALA A 156 5.67 31.05 -23.73
N HIS A 157 5.60 30.54 -24.96
CA HIS A 157 4.67 29.47 -25.36
C HIS A 157 4.84 28.18 -24.54
N GLY A 158 6.03 27.94 -23.95
CA GLY A 158 6.26 26.81 -23.06
C GLY A 158 5.51 26.89 -21.72
N PHE A 159 4.98 28.06 -21.36
CA PHE A 159 4.38 28.38 -20.07
C PHE A 159 2.96 28.94 -20.17
N ASP A 160 2.35 28.86 -21.36
CA ASP A 160 0.96 29.27 -21.57
C ASP A 160 0.00 28.49 -20.65
N VAL A 161 -1.09 29.14 -20.26
CA VAL A 161 -2.06 28.64 -19.29
C VAL A 161 -3.48 28.69 -19.86
N GLY A 162 -4.38 27.88 -19.31
CA GLY A 162 -5.79 27.90 -19.70
C GLY A 162 -6.13 27.14 -20.98
N CYS A 163 -5.19 26.37 -21.55
CA CYS A 163 -5.47 25.39 -22.61
C CYS A 163 -6.53 24.37 -22.13
N ALA A 164 -7.64 24.23 -22.86
CA ALA A 164 -8.75 23.37 -22.47
C ALA A 164 -8.56 21.91 -22.94
N SER A 165 -7.69 21.68 -23.93
CA SER A 165 -7.40 20.34 -24.44
C SER A 165 -5.90 20.10 -24.73
N PRO A 166 -5.44 18.83 -24.73
CA PRO A 166 -4.07 18.50 -25.11
C PRO A 166 -3.72 18.94 -26.54
N GLU A 167 -4.68 18.93 -27.47
CA GLU A 167 -4.48 19.38 -28.85
C GLU A 167 -4.24 20.88 -28.95
N GLU A 168 -4.95 21.68 -28.15
CA GLU A 168 -4.69 23.13 -28.05
C GLU A 168 -3.28 23.38 -27.53
N ARG A 169 -2.87 22.64 -26.49
CA ARG A 169 -1.52 22.74 -25.94
C ARG A 169 -0.44 22.35 -26.95
N ALA A 170 -0.68 21.32 -27.77
CA ALA A 170 0.24 20.93 -28.85
C ALA A 170 0.44 22.07 -29.86
N ARG A 171 -0.65 22.73 -30.29
CA ARG A 171 -0.58 23.86 -31.24
C ARG A 171 0.21 25.04 -30.68
N VAL A 172 0.02 25.37 -29.39
CA VAL A 172 0.77 26.45 -28.73
C VAL A 172 2.27 26.12 -28.71
N LEU A 173 2.66 24.88 -28.42
CA LEU A 173 4.06 24.46 -28.45
C LEU A 173 4.64 24.48 -29.88
N GLU A 174 3.88 24.06 -30.89
CA GLU A 174 4.27 24.14 -32.30
C GLU A 174 4.52 25.59 -32.75
N ALA A 175 3.68 26.54 -32.31
CA ALA A 175 3.88 27.96 -32.57
C ALA A 175 5.19 28.48 -31.95
N GLY A 176 5.47 28.12 -30.69
CA GLY A 176 6.74 28.46 -30.03
C GLY A 176 7.97 27.89 -30.76
N ILE A 177 7.89 26.65 -31.24
CA ILE A 177 8.95 26.02 -32.05
C ILE A 177 9.16 26.77 -33.37
N ALA A 178 8.08 27.18 -34.05
CA ALA A 178 8.16 27.93 -35.29
C ALA A 178 8.84 29.30 -35.10
N LEU A 179 8.61 29.97 -33.96
CA LEU A 179 9.30 31.22 -33.61
C LEU A 179 10.80 31.02 -33.43
N TYR A 180 11.21 29.92 -32.78
CA TYR A 180 12.63 29.58 -32.68
C TYR A 180 13.26 29.24 -34.05
N ASP A 181 12.53 28.58 -34.94
CA ASP A 181 13.01 28.30 -36.30
C ASP A 181 13.22 29.58 -37.10
N LYS A 182 12.29 30.55 -37.00
CA LYS A 182 12.46 31.90 -37.57
C LYS A 182 13.66 32.62 -36.95
N ALA A 183 13.79 32.59 -35.62
CA ALA A 183 14.92 33.20 -34.91
C ALA A 183 16.26 32.64 -35.38
N LEU A 184 16.37 31.32 -35.58
CA LEU A 184 17.58 30.67 -36.08
C LEU A 184 17.92 31.03 -37.53
N GLY A 185 16.90 31.34 -38.36
CA GLY A 185 17.10 31.86 -39.72
C GLY A 185 17.83 33.20 -39.73
N TYR A 186 17.47 34.09 -38.80
CA TYR A 186 18.12 35.40 -38.62
C TYR A 186 19.42 35.35 -37.78
N ALA A 187 19.70 34.22 -37.11
CA ALA A 187 20.77 34.07 -36.14
C ALA A 187 22.19 33.94 -36.72
N GLN A 188 22.51 34.44 -37.92
CA GLN A 188 23.83 34.19 -38.53
C GLN A 188 25.00 34.72 -37.67
N GLN A 189 24.82 35.84 -36.97
CA GLN A 189 25.83 36.50 -36.15
C GLN A 189 25.78 36.14 -34.65
N ILE A 190 24.84 35.29 -34.22
CA ILE A 190 24.65 34.95 -32.79
C ILE A 190 25.76 34.01 -32.29
N PRO A 191 26.35 34.26 -31.11
CA PRO A 191 27.31 33.36 -30.48
C PRO A 191 26.77 31.93 -30.35
N MET A 192 27.60 30.95 -30.65
CA MET A 192 27.17 29.55 -30.64
C MET A 192 26.68 29.07 -29.26
N GLU A 193 27.21 29.62 -28.16
CA GLU A 193 26.72 29.29 -26.81
C GLU A 193 25.28 29.79 -26.57
N GLU A 194 24.92 30.97 -27.08
CA GLU A 194 23.56 31.47 -27.01
C GLU A 194 22.60 30.59 -27.83
N LYS A 195 23.02 30.19 -29.05
CA LYS A 195 22.28 29.21 -29.87
C LYS A 195 22.08 27.88 -29.18
N ARG A 196 23.06 27.38 -28.42
CA ARG A 196 22.93 26.14 -27.63
C ARG A 196 21.87 26.29 -26.53
N GLY A 197 21.76 27.46 -25.91
CA GLY A 197 20.66 27.78 -24.99
C GLY A 197 19.29 27.66 -25.68
N TRP A 198 19.18 28.16 -26.91
CA TRP A 198 17.93 28.05 -27.69
C TRP A 198 17.64 26.60 -28.11
N TYR A 199 18.65 25.87 -28.57
CA TYR A 199 18.52 24.45 -28.91
C TYR A 199 18.05 23.61 -27.73
N PHE A 200 18.53 23.93 -26.51
CA PHE A 200 18.08 23.26 -25.30
C PHE A 200 16.59 23.54 -25.05
N THR A 201 16.15 24.80 -25.09
CA THR A 201 14.73 25.15 -24.93
C THR A 201 13.87 24.47 -25.99
N MET A 202 14.25 24.56 -27.27
CA MET A 202 13.55 23.90 -28.37
C MET A 202 13.44 22.38 -28.14
N ALA A 203 14.52 21.73 -27.72
CA ALA A 203 14.51 20.32 -27.39
C ALA A 203 13.51 20.01 -26.27
N THR A 204 13.42 20.85 -25.23
CA THR A 204 12.42 20.67 -24.18
C THR A 204 10.98 20.85 -24.68
N LEU A 205 10.73 21.77 -25.62
CA LEU A 205 9.42 21.96 -26.24
C LEU A 205 9.04 20.73 -27.09
N PHE A 206 9.96 20.22 -27.90
CA PHE A 206 9.74 18.98 -28.69
C PHE A 206 9.47 17.76 -27.79
N ILE A 207 10.20 17.62 -26.68
CA ILE A 207 9.98 16.54 -25.71
C ILE A 207 8.58 16.61 -25.09
N ARG A 208 8.11 17.81 -24.75
CA ARG A 208 6.76 18.03 -24.22
C ARG A 208 5.70 17.70 -25.29
N LEU A 209 5.93 18.15 -26.52
CA LEU A 209 5.06 17.87 -27.66
C LEU A 209 4.96 16.36 -27.96
N ASP A 210 6.09 15.64 -27.97
CA ASP A 210 6.13 14.17 -28.10
C ASP A 210 5.34 13.47 -27.00
N GLY A 211 5.42 13.97 -25.76
CA GLY A 211 4.62 13.47 -24.64
C GLY A 211 3.11 13.62 -24.86
N ILE A 212 2.67 14.78 -25.36
CA ILE A 212 1.26 15.02 -25.69
C ILE A 212 0.80 14.09 -26.82
N PHE A 213 1.62 13.91 -27.86
CA PHE A 213 1.28 13.01 -28.97
C PHE A 213 1.21 11.54 -28.54
N LEU A 214 2.04 11.11 -27.59
CA LEU A 214 1.94 9.80 -26.95
C LEU A 214 0.61 9.63 -26.21
N GLU A 215 0.19 10.61 -25.43
CA GLU A 215 -1.09 10.58 -24.69
C GLU A 215 -2.30 10.53 -25.63
N LEU A 216 -2.23 11.23 -26.77
CA LEU A 216 -3.26 11.23 -27.80
C LEU A 216 -3.26 9.98 -28.69
N GLY A 217 -2.27 9.09 -28.56
CA GLY A 217 -2.14 7.90 -29.42
C GLY A 217 -1.86 8.25 -30.89
N SER A 218 -1.12 9.34 -31.14
CA SER A 218 -0.79 9.80 -32.49
C SER A 218 0.15 8.84 -33.24
N GLU A 219 0.03 8.80 -34.56
CA GLU A 219 0.85 7.93 -35.43
C GLU A 219 2.36 8.21 -35.30
N GLU A 220 3.17 7.15 -35.33
CA GLU A 220 4.64 7.21 -35.27
C GLU A 220 5.24 8.17 -36.29
N GLN A 221 4.66 8.23 -37.50
CA GLN A 221 5.10 9.11 -38.60
C GLN A 221 5.10 10.59 -38.23
N LYS A 222 4.18 11.04 -37.37
CA LYS A 222 4.10 12.43 -36.92
C LYS A 222 5.14 12.76 -35.85
N ARG A 223 5.53 11.77 -35.05
CA ARG A 223 6.46 11.92 -33.92
C ARG A 223 7.92 11.81 -34.36
N LEU A 224 8.20 11.02 -35.39
CA LEU A 224 9.56 10.71 -35.85
C LEU A 224 10.41 11.95 -36.23
N PRO A 225 9.90 12.97 -36.96
CA PRO A 225 10.67 14.16 -37.29
C PRO A 225 11.08 14.97 -36.06
N ALA A 226 10.14 15.17 -35.13
CA ALA A 226 10.40 15.87 -33.86
C ALA A 226 11.43 15.13 -33.01
N PHE A 227 11.34 13.79 -32.94
CA PHE A 227 12.31 12.95 -32.22
C PHE A 227 13.73 13.10 -32.79
N ASN A 228 13.89 12.95 -34.11
CA ASN A 228 15.20 13.08 -34.77
C ASN A 228 15.78 14.49 -34.61
N ARG A 229 14.94 15.52 -34.75
CA ARG A 229 15.37 16.91 -34.57
C ARG A 229 15.82 17.18 -33.13
N THR A 230 15.11 16.62 -32.15
CA THR A 230 15.49 16.74 -30.73
C THR A 230 16.87 16.16 -30.45
N LEU A 231 17.17 14.97 -31.02
CA LEU A 231 18.50 14.36 -30.87
C LEU A 231 19.62 15.23 -31.46
N ALA A 232 19.40 15.80 -32.65
CA ALA A 232 20.36 16.69 -33.28
C ALA A 232 20.60 17.96 -32.46
N LEU A 233 19.53 18.56 -31.92
CA LEU A 233 19.62 19.73 -31.04
C LEU A 233 20.41 19.41 -29.77
N LEU A 234 20.04 18.34 -29.05
CA LEU A 234 20.74 17.93 -27.84
C LEU A 234 22.22 17.62 -28.10
N GLN A 235 22.57 17.00 -29.22
CA GLN A 235 23.96 16.76 -29.61
C GLN A 235 24.80 18.05 -29.69
N GLN A 236 24.19 19.16 -30.11
CA GLN A 236 24.86 20.46 -30.09
C GLN A 236 24.94 21.06 -28.68
N VAL A 237 23.92 20.89 -27.86
CA VAL A 237 23.91 21.34 -26.44
C VAL A 237 24.98 20.62 -25.63
N LEU A 238 25.24 19.34 -25.90
CA LEU A 238 26.30 18.57 -25.23
C LEU A 238 27.71 19.16 -25.39
N LYS A 239 27.92 20.03 -26.39
CA LYS A 239 29.17 20.74 -26.64
C LYS A 239 29.28 22.08 -25.91
N SER A 240 28.26 22.50 -25.15
CA SER A 240 28.26 23.76 -24.39
C SER A 240 29.34 23.76 -23.32
N SER A 241 29.94 24.92 -23.10
CA SER A 241 30.87 25.15 -21.98
C SER A 241 30.16 25.20 -20.62
N ASP A 242 28.87 25.51 -20.60
CA ASP A 242 28.07 25.59 -19.37
C ASP A 242 27.73 24.16 -18.85
N PRO A 243 28.10 23.81 -17.60
CA PRO A 243 27.78 22.52 -17.01
C PRO A 243 26.27 22.26 -16.89
N GLN A 244 25.43 23.28 -16.71
CA GLN A 244 24.00 23.12 -16.46
C GLN A 244 23.21 22.57 -17.67
N PRO A 245 23.14 23.26 -18.83
CA PRO A 245 22.44 22.74 -19.99
C PRO A 245 23.08 21.46 -20.51
N ARG A 246 24.39 21.27 -20.32
CA ARG A 246 25.11 20.04 -20.70
C ARG A 246 24.69 18.84 -19.84
N ALA A 247 24.61 18.98 -18.52
CA ALA A 247 24.13 17.92 -17.62
C ALA A 247 22.67 17.56 -17.91
N LEU A 248 21.81 18.58 -18.09
CA LEU A 248 20.40 18.37 -18.41
C LEU A 248 20.21 17.75 -19.80
N ALA A 249 21.04 18.11 -20.78
CA ALA A 249 21.01 17.50 -22.11
C ALA A 249 21.37 16.01 -22.08
N TRP A 250 22.37 15.60 -21.28
CA TRP A 250 22.65 14.17 -21.04
C TRP A 250 21.45 13.44 -20.42
N CYS A 251 20.78 14.06 -19.45
CA CYS A 251 19.59 13.49 -18.83
C CYS A 251 18.44 13.31 -19.84
N TYR A 252 18.13 14.35 -20.63
CA TYR A 252 17.08 14.27 -21.65
C TYR A 252 17.44 13.32 -22.81
N LEU A 253 18.72 13.21 -23.17
CA LEU A 253 19.17 12.21 -24.13
C LEU A 253 18.91 10.79 -23.64
N GLY A 254 19.24 10.49 -22.38
CA GLY A 254 18.93 9.18 -21.77
C GLY A 254 17.43 8.86 -21.85
N MET A 255 16.57 9.82 -21.51
CA MET A 255 15.11 9.68 -21.62
C MET A 255 14.64 9.43 -23.07
N LEU A 256 15.21 10.12 -24.07
CA LEU A 256 14.86 9.87 -25.47
C LEU A 256 15.30 8.49 -25.94
N LEU A 257 16.48 8.04 -25.52
CA LEU A 257 16.98 6.70 -25.85
C LEU A 257 16.13 5.59 -25.22
N GLU A 258 15.47 5.82 -24.08
CA GLU A 258 14.47 4.88 -23.55
C GLU A 258 13.18 4.89 -24.38
N ARG A 259 12.79 6.04 -24.93
CA ARG A 259 11.62 6.16 -25.81
C ARG A 259 11.84 5.60 -27.21
N LYS A 260 13.08 5.25 -27.60
CA LYS A 260 13.36 4.68 -28.93
C LYS A 260 12.56 3.41 -29.20
N ASP A 261 12.27 2.64 -28.14
CA ASP A 261 11.52 1.39 -28.19
C ASP A 261 10.00 1.62 -28.40
N THR A 262 9.53 2.87 -28.34
CA THR A 262 8.14 3.22 -28.68
C THR A 262 7.90 3.36 -30.18
N PHE A 263 8.94 3.22 -31.01
CA PHE A 263 8.85 3.21 -32.47
C PHE A 263 9.03 1.79 -32.99
N SER A 264 8.30 1.45 -34.05
CA SER A 264 8.38 0.14 -34.73
C SER A 264 9.78 -0.18 -35.29
N THR A 265 10.51 0.84 -35.71
CA THR A 265 11.92 0.75 -36.13
C THR A 265 12.74 1.82 -35.43
N THR A 266 13.99 1.50 -35.08
CA THR A 266 14.91 2.47 -34.45
C THR A 266 15.01 3.74 -35.31
N PRO A 267 14.67 4.92 -34.76
CA PRO A 267 14.76 6.18 -35.49
C PRO A 267 16.17 6.44 -36.02
N MET A 268 16.29 6.83 -37.30
CA MET A 268 17.59 7.07 -37.95
C MET A 268 18.43 8.12 -37.23
N GLY A 269 17.80 9.11 -36.60
CA GLY A 269 18.50 10.14 -35.82
C GLY A 269 19.36 9.59 -34.68
N VAL A 270 19.04 8.40 -34.15
CA VAL A 270 19.88 7.71 -33.15
C VAL A 270 21.21 7.31 -33.77
N HIS A 271 21.19 6.81 -35.01
CA HIS A 271 22.38 6.44 -35.75
C HIS A 271 23.15 7.67 -36.23
N ASP A 272 22.47 8.63 -36.84
CA ASP A 272 23.08 9.82 -37.44
C ASP A 272 23.77 10.70 -36.38
N CYS A 273 23.24 10.74 -35.16
CA CYS A 273 23.85 11.46 -34.05
C CYS A 273 24.92 10.65 -33.29
N GLY A 274 25.18 9.40 -33.68
CA GLY A 274 26.22 8.54 -33.10
C GLY A 274 25.85 7.83 -31.78
N PHE A 275 24.56 7.65 -31.51
CA PHE A 275 24.05 7.08 -30.24
C PHE A 275 23.60 5.62 -30.33
N SER A 276 23.81 4.93 -31.46
CA SER A 276 23.38 3.53 -31.67
C SER A 276 23.84 2.53 -30.61
N GLY A 277 25.01 2.77 -30.00
CA GLY A 277 25.59 1.92 -28.95
C GLY A 277 25.56 2.54 -27.55
N THR A 278 24.86 3.66 -27.34
CA THR A 278 24.82 4.34 -26.04
C THR A 278 23.69 3.77 -25.18
N ASP A 279 24.02 3.33 -23.96
CA ASP A 279 23.03 2.91 -22.97
C ASP A 279 22.39 4.14 -22.29
N PRO A 280 21.05 4.19 -22.13
CA PRO A 280 20.40 5.26 -21.38
C PRO A 280 20.95 5.49 -19.96
N LEU A 281 21.37 4.43 -19.26
CA LEU A 281 21.95 4.52 -17.92
C LEU A 281 23.28 5.26 -17.92
N ASP A 282 24.11 5.07 -18.95
CA ASP A 282 25.37 5.81 -19.10
C ASP A 282 25.13 7.31 -19.29
N CYS A 283 24.06 7.69 -20.00
CA CYS A 283 23.65 9.08 -20.14
C CYS A 283 23.28 9.70 -18.78
N PHE A 284 22.50 8.99 -17.96
CA PHE A 284 22.16 9.46 -16.62
C PHE A 284 23.39 9.55 -15.71
N GLY A 285 24.30 8.57 -15.79
CA GLY A 285 25.58 8.58 -15.08
C GLY A 285 26.42 9.82 -15.41
N LYS A 286 26.58 10.15 -16.69
CA LYS A 286 27.29 11.36 -17.15
C LYS A 286 26.62 12.64 -16.67
N ALA A 287 25.29 12.70 -16.66
CA ALA A 287 24.56 13.86 -16.14
C ALA A 287 24.88 14.09 -14.66
N ILE A 288 24.86 13.03 -13.84
CA ILE A 288 25.20 13.09 -12.41
C ILE A 288 26.68 13.45 -12.22
N GLU A 289 27.58 12.89 -13.02
CA GLU A 289 29.02 13.17 -12.94
C GLU A 289 29.34 14.65 -13.18
N ILE A 290 28.70 15.28 -14.18
CA ILE A 290 28.86 16.72 -14.45
C ILE A 290 28.29 17.55 -13.29
N ALA A 291 27.21 17.08 -12.66
CA ALA A 291 26.51 17.79 -11.60
C ALA A 291 27.11 17.59 -10.20
N LYS A 292 28.06 16.65 -10.01
CA LYS A 292 28.47 16.15 -8.69
C LYS A 292 28.85 17.22 -7.65
N ASP A 293 29.41 18.34 -8.10
CA ASP A 293 29.85 19.46 -7.24
C ASP A 293 28.92 20.69 -7.32
N GLN A 294 27.83 20.61 -8.07
CA GLN A 294 26.93 21.72 -8.41
C GLN A 294 25.55 21.46 -7.82
N LEU A 295 25.34 21.94 -6.59
CA LEU A 295 24.11 21.73 -5.82
C LEU A 295 22.81 22.02 -6.59
N PRO A 296 22.67 23.15 -7.31
CA PRO A 296 21.42 23.46 -8.01
C PRO A 296 21.12 22.48 -9.15
N ILE A 297 22.16 21.98 -9.83
CA ILE A 297 22.03 21.00 -10.92
C ILE A 297 21.61 19.64 -10.34
N LEU A 298 22.19 19.19 -9.22
CA LEU A 298 21.78 17.95 -8.54
C LEU A 298 20.31 18.00 -8.13
N ASN A 299 19.87 19.10 -7.52
CA ASN A 299 18.48 19.29 -7.13
C ASN A 299 17.53 19.26 -8.34
N ARG A 300 17.92 19.83 -9.48
CA ARG A 300 17.14 19.77 -10.71
C ARG A 300 17.10 18.35 -11.30
N LEU A 301 18.23 17.64 -11.33
CA LEU A 301 18.31 16.25 -11.80
C LEU A 301 17.48 15.31 -10.93
N ALA A 302 17.52 15.45 -9.60
CA ALA A 302 16.70 14.66 -8.69
C ALA A 302 15.20 14.82 -8.98
N LYS A 303 14.75 16.07 -9.21
CA LYS A 303 13.36 16.37 -9.62
C LYS A 303 13.00 15.70 -10.96
N ILE A 304 13.90 15.76 -11.95
CA ILE A 304 13.69 15.11 -13.25
C ILE A 304 13.62 13.59 -13.11
N PHE A 305 14.56 12.95 -12.40
CA PHE A 305 14.56 11.51 -12.17
C PHE A 305 13.28 11.04 -11.46
N HIS A 306 12.81 11.80 -10.47
CA HIS A 306 11.53 11.53 -9.82
C HIS A 306 10.36 11.58 -10.82
N PHE A 307 10.31 12.58 -11.69
CA PHE A 307 9.29 12.71 -12.74
C PHE A 307 9.34 11.56 -13.74
N LEU A 308 10.53 11.09 -14.11
CA LEU A 308 10.75 9.94 -15.00
C LEU A 308 10.43 8.58 -14.34
N GLY A 309 10.05 8.55 -13.06
CA GLY A 309 9.78 7.30 -12.34
C GLY A 309 11.04 6.57 -11.85
N LYS A 310 12.22 7.18 -11.99
CA LYS A 310 13.53 6.62 -11.63
C LYS A 310 13.86 6.91 -10.16
N GLN A 311 13.09 6.30 -9.25
CA GLN A 311 13.12 6.66 -7.83
C GLN A 311 14.48 6.43 -7.15
N ASP A 312 15.18 5.33 -7.46
CA ASP A 312 16.48 5.03 -6.85
C ASP A 312 17.57 6.06 -7.24
N MET A 313 17.60 6.44 -8.52
CA MET A 313 18.50 7.51 -9.00
C MET A 313 18.14 8.85 -8.38
N ALA A 314 16.84 9.15 -8.25
CA ALA A 314 16.38 10.38 -7.63
C ALA A 314 16.79 10.47 -6.15
N ILE A 315 16.63 9.38 -5.37
CA ILE A 315 17.09 9.29 -3.97
C ILE A 315 18.61 9.41 -3.90
N GLY A 316 19.35 8.68 -4.75
CA GLY A 316 20.80 8.76 -4.81
C GLY A 316 21.29 10.19 -5.08
N THR A 317 20.66 10.88 -6.04
CA THR A 317 20.98 12.27 -6.38
C THR A 317 20.63 13.24 -5.23
N CYS A 318 19.51 13.03 -4.54
CA CYS A 318 19.16 13.81 -3.34
C CYS A 318 20.21 13.61 -2.23
N ASN A 319 20.66 12.37 -2.00
CA ASN A 319 21.67 12.08 -0.99
C ASN A 319 23.01 12.73 -1.35
N MET A 320 23.41 12.71 -2.62
CA MET A 320 24.60 13.45 -3.08
C MET A 320 24.47 14.96 -2.85
N ALA A 321 23.31 15.56 -3.18
CA ALA A 321 23.05 16.97 -2.92
C ALA A 321 23.15 17.30 -1.42
N LEU A 322 22.62 16.42 -0.56
CA LEU A 322 22.69 16.57 0.89
C LEU A 322 24.10 16.34 1.44
N ASP A 323 24.90 15.47 0.83
CA ASP A 323 26.31 15.29 1.21
C ASP A 323 27.15 16.53 0.84
N VAL A 324 26.78 17.24 -0.22
CA VAL A 324 27.37 18.56 -0.56
C VAL A 324 26.95 19.63 0.45
N LEU A 325 25.65 19.75 0.75
CA LEU A 325 25.13 20.71 1.72
C LEU A 325 23.97 20.13 2.53
N ARG A 326 24.19 19.87 3.81
CA ARG A 326 23.18 19.30 4.72
C ARG A 326 22.21 20.32 5.31
N ASP A 327 22.56 21.60 5.24
CA ASP A 327 21.77 22.69 5.83
C ASP A 327 20.36 22.72 5.22
N PRO A 328 19.29 22.47 6.01
CA PRO A 328 17.93 22.46 5.50
C PRO A 328 17.42 23.83 5.04
N GLU A 329 17.98 24.93 5.52
CA GLU A 329 17.60 26.29 5.12
C GLU A 329 18.08 26.58 3.69
N LEU A 330 19.32 26.19 3.39
CA LEU A 330 19.97 26.42 2.10
C LEU A 330 19.72 25.31 1.08
N ASN A 331 19.37 24.09 1.52
CA ASN A 331 19.14 22.93 0.66
C ASN A 331 17.79 22.23 0.91
N TRP A 332 16.75 23.00 1.22
CA TRP A 332 15.39 22.49 1.43
C TRP A 332 14.86 21.66 0.24
N GLN A 333 15.32 21.94 -0.99
CA GLN A 333 14.85 21.28 -2.21
C GLN A 333 15.18 19.78 -2.22
N ALA A 334 16.36 19.38 -1.74
CA ALA A 334 16.77 17.98 -1.69
C ALA A 334 15.88 17.19 -0.71
N TYR A 335 15.66 17.74 0.50
CA TYR A 335 14.76 17.17 1.50
C TYR A 335 13.32 17.05 0.96
N CYS A 336 12.78 18.11 0.37
CA CYS A 336 11.42 18.10 -0.18
C CYS A 336 11.28 17.09 -1.33
N THR A 337 12.30 16.94 -2.18
CA THR A 337 12.27 15.99 -3.30
C THR A 337 12.36 14.55 -2.77
N ARG A 338 13.24 14.27 -1.81
CA ARG A 338 13.35 12.95 -1.16
C ARG A 338 12.09 12.56 -0.41
N ALA A 339 11.49 13.49 0.32
CA ALA A 339 10.20 13.27 0.99
C ALA A 339 9.08 12.90 0.00
N LYS A 340 8.97 13.62 -1.13
CA LYS A 340 7.97 13.31 -2.18
C LYS A 340 8.16 11.93 -2.81
N ILE A 341 9.41 11.50 -3.00
CA ILE A 341 9.71 10.15 -3.50
C ILE A 341 9.16 9.10 -2.53
N HIS A 342 9.41 9.27 -1.23
CA HIS A 342 8.89 8.37 -0.20
C HIS A 342 7.36 8.38 -0.09
N ILE A 343 6.73 9.56 -0.14
CA ILE A 343 5.26 9.67 -0.17
C ILE A 343 4.69 8.91 -1.38
N ARG A 344 5.27 9.08 -2.56
CA ARG A 344 4.81 8.41 -3.79
C ARG A 344 5.02 6.89 -3.73
N ALA A 345 6.12 6.41 -3.16
CA ALA A 345 6.36 4.99 -2.93
C ALA A 345 5.28 4.38 -2.02
N TYR A 346 4.97 5.05 -0.91
CA TYR A 346 3.88 4.64 -0.01
C TYR A 346 2.52 4.59 -0.73
N LEU A 347 2.17 5.64 -1.48
CA LEU A 347 0.91 5.71 -2.22
C LEU A 347 0.79 4.61 -3.27
N HIS A 348 1.88 4.31 -3.98
CA HIS A 348 1.91 3.22 -4.94
C HIS A 348 1.68 1.86 -4.27
N ASP A 349 2.30 1.60 -3.13
CA ASP A 349 2.06 0.37 -2.37
C ASP A 349 0.63 0.29 -1.84
N LEU A 350 0.06 1.42 -1.40
CA LEU A 350 -1.32 1.53 -0.94
C LEU A 350 -2.30 1.21 -2.08
N GLU A 351 -2.09 1.76 -3.28
CA GLU A 351 -2.91 1.46 -4.46
C GLU A 351 -2.84 -0.02 -4.84
N ARG A 352 -1.64 -0.61 -4.83
CA ARG A 352 -1.46 -2.05 -5.08
C ARG A 352 -2.16 -2.90 -4.03
N GLY A 353 -2.11 -2.49 -2.75
CA GLY A 353 -2.84 -3.11 -1.65
C GLY A 353 -4.35 -3.06 -1.87
N LYS A 354 -4.90 -1.90 -2.24
CA LYS A 354 -6.33 -1.71 -2.56
C LYS A 354 -6.81 -2.58 -3.73
N LEU A 355 -5.95 -2.82 -4.71
CA LEU A 355 -6.21 -3.70 -5.86
C LEU A 355 -6.01 -5.20 -5.54
N GLY A 356 -5.51 -5.55 -4.35
CA GLY A 356 -5.18 -6.92 -3.97
C GLY A 356 -3.96 -7.50 -4.71
N LEU A 357 -3.10 -6.63 -5.27
CA LEU A 357 -1.91 -6.97 -6.05
C LEU A 357 -0.60 -6.79 -5.24
N GLY A 358 -0.69 -6.54 -3.94
CA GLY A 358 0.44 -6.28 -3.04
C GLY A 358 0.14 -6.59 -1.58
N GLY A 359 1.18 -6.55 -0.73
CA GLY A 359 1.07 -6.65 0.72
C GLY A 359 0.62 -5.33 1.37
N MET A 360 0.75 -5.23 2.70
CA MET A 360 0.52 -3.95 3.39
C MET A 360 1.61 -2.93 2.96
N PRO A 361 1.25 -1.64 2.78
CA PRO A 361 2.20 -0.62 2.37
C PRO A 361 3.26 -0.38 3.46
N ASP A 362 4.51 -0.17 3.06
CA ASP A 362 5.62 0.01 4.00
C ASP A 362 5.54 1.39 4.68
N ARG A 363 5.23 1.39 5.98
CA ARG A 363 5.16 2.61 6.80
C ARG A 363 6.51 3.29 7.00
N ASN A 364 7.64 2.63 6.72
CA ASN A 364 8.95 3.29 6.76
C ASN A 364 9.05 4.45 5.77
N HIS A 365 8.38 4.35 4.62
CA HIS A 365 8.33 5.46 3.66
C HIS A 365 7.74 6.73 4.28
N LEU A 366 6.65 6.61 5.05
CA LEU A 366 6.07 7.75 5.76
C LEU A 366 7.00 8.29 6.85
N ALA A 367 7.71 7.42 7.56
CA ALA A 367 8.67 7.83 8.58
C ALA A 367 9.85 8.62 8.00
N CYS A 368 10.40 8.18 6.86
CA CYS A 368 11.46 8.90 6.14
C CYS A 368 10.96 10.25 5.61
N ALA A 369 9.78 10.29 4.99
CA ALA A 369 9.19 11.54 4.50
C ALA A 369 8.92 12.55 5.63
N LYS A 370 8.42 12.05 6.77
CA LYS A 370 8.19 12.86 7.97
C LYS A 370 9.49 13.51 8.45
N ALA A 371 10.56 12.73 8.60
CA ALA A 371 11.84 13.22 9.09
C ALA A 371 12.40 14.36 8.22
N ASP A 372 12.33 14.21 6.90
CA ASP A 372 12.81 15.23 5.97
C ASP A 372 11.97 16.52 6.04
N LEU A 373 10.64 16.38 6.07
CA LEU A 373 9.74 17.54 6.09
C LEU A 373 9.73 18.27 7.42
N GLU A 374 9.91 17.58 8.55
CA GLU A 374 10.00 18.22 9.87
C GLU A 374 11.23 19.13 10.01
N GLU A 375 12.35 18.76 9.38
CA GLU A 375 13.54 19.63 9.34
C GLU A 375 13.27 20.87 8.49
N VAL A 376 12.66 20.71 7.31
CA VAL A 376 12.37 21.84 6.41
C VAL A 376 11.32 22.78 6.99
N VAL A 377 10.23 22.27 7.58
CA VAL A 377 9.14 23.11 8.12
C VAL A 377 9.63 24.04 9.24
N LYS A 378 10.65 23.65 9.99
CA LYS A 378 11.23 24.48 11.07
C LYS A 378 11.94 25.72 10.53
N VAL A 379 12.57 25.62 9.36
CA VAL A 379 13.46 26.68 8.82
C VAL A 379 12.88 27.39 7.60
N CYS A 380 12.18 26.66 6.71
CA CYS A 380 11.58 27.17 5.49
C CYS A 380 10.11 26.72 5.38
N PRO A 381 9.22 27.24 6.24
CA PRO A 381 7.80 26.95 6.15
C PRO A 381 7.24 27.52 4.84
N GLY A 382 6.47 26.71 4.12
CA GLY A 382 5.88 27.11 2.86
C GLY A 382 4.66 26.26 2.52
N LEU A 383 3.85 26.76 1.59
CA LEU A 383 2.61 26.11 1.16
C LEU A 383 2.82 24.64 0.78
N LYS A 384 3.80 24.35 -0.06
CA LYS A 384 4.11 22.99 -0.54
C LYS A 384 4.53 22.09 0.63
N THR A 385 5.42 22.58 1.50
CA THR A 385 5.93 21.83 2.65
C THR A 385 4.82 21.51 3.66
N TYR A 386 3.92 22.45 3.92
CA TYR A 386 2.75 22.23 4.78
C TYR A 386 1.74 21.24 4.18
N LEU A 387 1.54 21.27 2.87
CA LEU A 387 0.69 20.29 2.19
C LEU A 387 1.30 18.88 2.26
N ASP A 388 2.58 18.74 1.92
CA ASP A 388 3.30 17.47 1.90
C ASP A 388 3.36 16.85 3.31
N ILE A 389 3.69 17.65 4.34
CA ILE A 389 3.74 17.14 5.73
C ILE A 389 2.34 16.81 6.26
N GLY A 390 1.32 17.58 5.89
CA GLY A 390 -0.07 17.29 6.20
C GLY A 390 -0.53 15.96 5.61
N GLN A 391 -0.11 15.65 4.37
CA GLN A 391 -0.39 14.38 3.71
C GLN A 391 0.29 13.20 4.42
N VAL A 392 1.55 13.35 4.84
CA VAL A 392 2.26 12.33 5.62
C VAL A 392 1.53 12.05 6.93
N TYR A 393 1.17 13.09 7.68
CA TYR A 393 0.44 12.95 8.94
C TYR A 393 -0.94 12.32 8.76
N TYR A 394 -1.65 12.63 7.67
CA TYR A 394 -2.90 11.95 7.33
C TYR A 394 -2.71 10.45 7.17
N TYR A 395 -1.77 10.00 6.33
CA TYR A 395 -1.55 8.57 6.11
C TYR A 395 -0.98 7.83 7.33
N MET A 396 -0.29 8.53 8.22
CA MET A 396 0.11 7.98 9.52
C MET A 396 -1.08 7.82 10.47
N GLY A 397 -2.06 8.73 10.40
CA GLY A 397 -3.23 8.77 11.27
C GLY A 397 -4.35 7.78 10.91
N VAL A 398 -4.34 7.21 9.71
CA VAL A 398 -5.41 6.34 9.20
C VAL A 398 -4.98 4.88 9.03
N ASP A 399 -5.96 3.99 8.89
CA ASP A 399 -5.68 2.59 8.58
C ASP A 399 -5.06 2.43 7.18
N ALA A 400 -4.04 1.58 7.10
CA ALA A 400 -3.15 1.48 5.93
C ALA A 400 -3.78 0.80 4.69
N VAL A 401 -5.08 0.51 4.69
CA VAL A 401 -5.73 -0.27 3.62
C VAL A 401 -6.99 0.41 3.09
N GLN A 402 -7.88 0.85 3.96
CA GLN A 402 -9.20 1.36 3.59
C GLN A 402 -9.35 2.87 3.81
N GLU A 403 -8.51 3.48 4.65
CA GLU A 403 -8.62 4.90 5.02
C GLU A 403 -10.02 5.26 5.58
N LEU A 404 -10.61 4.34 6.34
CA LEU A 404 -11.94 4.47 6.93
C LEU A 404 -11.91 4.73 8.43
N LEU A 405 -10.82 4.37 9.11
CA LEU A 405 -10.69 4.47 10.56
C LEU A 405 -9.44 5.23 10.96
N ALA A 406 -9.56 6.02 12.02
CA ALA A 406 -8.42 6.62 12.69
C ALA A 406 -7.65 5.53 13.46
N VAL A 407 -6.34 5.45 13.22
CA VAL A 407 -5.40 4.61 13.96
C VAL A 407 -4.55 5.46 14.92
N ASP A 408 -4.28 6.72 14.56
CA ASP A 408 -3.60 7.68 15.40
C ASP A 408 -4.27 9.06 15.26
N GLU A 409 -5.10 9.41 16.25
CA GLU A 409 -5.81 10.68 16.29
C GLU A 409 -4.86 11.88 16.45
N ALA A 410 -3.71 11.72 17.11
CA ALA A 410 -2.75 12.80 17.26
C ALA A 410 -2.12 13.16 15.92
N ALA A 411 -1.75 12.16 15.13
CA ALA A 411 -1.28 12.36 13.75
C ALA A 411 -2.35 13.02 12.87
N LEU A 412 -3.61 12.58 12.96
CA LEU A 412 -4.71 13.18 12.19
C LEU A 412 -4.98 14.64 12.58
N ASN A 413 -4.86 14.98 13.86
CA ASN A 413 -4.95 16.37 14.33
C ASN A 413 -3.79 17.22 13.82
N GLN A 414 -2.55 16.68 13.80
CA GLN A 414 -1.41 17.37 13.19
C GLN A 414 -1.62 17.60 11.69
N ALA A 415 -2.17 16.61 10.97
CA ALA A 415 -2.54 16.77 9.56
C ALA A 415 -3.46 17.98 9.35
N LEU A 416 -4.52 18.10 10.16
CA LEU A 416 -5.44 19.24 10.11
C LEU A 416 -4.76 20.58 10.41
N VAL A 417 -3.83 20.63 11.37
CA VAL A 417 -3.07 21.85 11.70
C VAL A 417 -2.22 22.30 10.51
N PHE A 418 -1.48 21.39 9.88
CA PHE A 418 -0.64 21.74 8.73
C PHE A 418 -1.46 22.11 7.49
N LEU A 419 -2.58 21.41 7.25
CA LEU A 419 -3.50 21.75 6.16
C LEU A 419 -4.19 23.10 6.38
N ALA A 420 -4.48 23.47 7.63
CA ALA A 420 -4.99 24.80 7.96
C ALA A 420 -3.94 25.88 7.66
N LYS A 421 -2.69 25.69 8.09
CA LYS A 421 -1.57 26.60 7.77
C LYS A 421 -1.33 26.76 6.27
N ALA A 422 -1.40 25.65 5.53
CA ALA A 422 -1.32 25.69 4.07
C ALA A 422 -2.47 26.53 3.47
N GLY A 423 -3.68 26.44 4.04
CA GLY A 423 -4.86 27.20 3.60
C GLY A 423 -4.86 28.68 3.98
N GLU A 424 -3.98 29.15 4.86
CA GLU A 424 -3.82 30.58 5.18
C GLU A 424 -3.23 31.37 4.01
N SER A 425 -2.47 30.71 3.12
CA SER A 425 -1.99 31.31 1.89
C SER A 425 -3.10 31.42 0.86
N GLU A 426 -3.17 32.55 0.14
CA GLU A 426 -4.12 32.77 -0.96
C GLU A 426 -4.06 31.64 -2.00
N LEU A 427 -2.84 31.17 -2.33
CA LEU A 427 -2.65 30.06 -3.25
C LEU A 427 -3.17 28.75 -2.68
N GLY A 428 -2.97 28.50 -1.38
CA GLY A 428 -3.43 27.28 -0.73
C GLY A 428 -4.95 27.13 -0.72
N ALA A 429 -5.68 28.23 -0.53
CA ALA A 429 -7.14 28.25 -0.61
C ALA A 429 -7.68 27.87 -2.02
N MET A 430 -6.84 27.97 -3.06
CA MET A 430 -7.18 27.65 -4.45
C MET A 430 -6.71 26.24 -4.90
N LEU A 431 -6.08 25.45 -4.02
CA LEU A 431 -5.62 24.09 -4.36
C LEU A 431 -6.70 23.04 -4.09
N PRO A 432 -7.15 22.26 -5.09
CA PRO A 432 -8.15 21.20 -4.90
C PRO A 432 -7.64 20.06 -4.00
N GLU A 433 -6.36 19.69 -4.13
CA GLU A 433 -5.73 18.61 -3.35
C GLU A 433 -5.74 18.90 -1.83
N LEU A 434 -5.53 20.16 -1.44
CA LEU A 434 -5.58 20.60 -0.05
C LEU A 434 -6.98 20.41 0.53
N GLN A 435 -8.01 20.83 -0.23
CA GLN A 435 -9.40 20.70 0.19
C GLN A 435 -9.84 19.23 0.26
N LEU A 436 -9.42 18.41 -0.70
CA LEU A 436 -9.67 16.97 -0.71
C LEU A 436 -9.09 16.30 0.54
N LEU A 437 -7.82 16.55 0.84
CA LEU A 437 -7.15 15.92 1.97
C LEU A 437 -7.72 16.40 3.32
N ARG A 438 -8.01 17.71 3.45
CA ARG A 438 -8.68 18.26 4.64
C ARG A 438 -10.06 17.66 4.83
N GLY A 439 -10.84 17.50 3.76
CA GLY A 439 -12.14 16.86 3.78
C GLY A 439 -12.06 15.39 4.23
N LYS A 440 -11.07 14.63 3.74
CA LYS A 440 -10.81 13.25 4.18
C LYS A 440 -10.52 13.16 5.68
N CYS A 441 -9.68 14.05 6.21
CA CYS A 441 -9.41 14.13 7.66
C CYS A 441 -10.69 14.37 8.46
N LEU A 442 -11.50 15.37 8.06
CA LEU A 442 -12.73 15.75 8.75
C LEU A 442 -13.77 14.63 8.73
N ARG A 443 -13.89 13.91 7.60
CA ARG A 443 -14.79 12.77 7.48
C ARG A 443 -14.45 11.65 8.46
N ILE A 444 -13.15 11.32 8.59
CA ILE A 444 -12.70 10.29 9.54
C ILE A 444 -12.99 10.69 10.99
N LYS A 445 -13.02 11.99 11.29
CA LYS A 445 -13.43 12.53 12.60
C LYS A 445 -14.95 12.62 12.79
N GLY A 446 -15.75 12.23 11.78
CA GLY A 446 -17.21 12.29 11.82
C GLY A 446 -17.81 13.67 11.55
N GLU A 447 -17.01 14.66 11.09
CA GLU A 447 -17.48 16.00 10.75
C GLU A 447 -17.97 16.07 9.29
N GLU A 448 -19.03 15.32 8.98
CA GLU A 448 -19.51 15.12 7.60
C GLU A 448 -19.92 16.42 6.88
N ALA A 449 -20.51 17.39 7.60
CA ALA A 449 -20.89 18.70 7.05
C ALA A 449 -19.67 19.52 6.60
N ASN A 450 -18.63 19.57 7.44
CA ASN A 450 -17.39 20.28 7.14
C ASN A 450 -16.60 19.55 6.04
N ALA A 451 -16.60 18.21 6.06
CA ALA A 451 -16.00 17.39 5.02
C ALA A 451 -16.67 17.65 3.65
N ALA A 452 -18.01 17.66 3.60
CA ALA A 452 -18.73 17.98 2.38
C ALA A 452 -18.42 19.38 1.87
N ALA A 453 -18.32 20.40 2.74
CA ALA A 453 -17.92 21.75 2.32
C ALA A 453 -16.53 21.77 1.66
N CYS A 454 -15.56 21.04 2.22
CA CYS A 454 -14.23 20.87 1.63
C CYS A 454 -14.31 20.17 0.27
N PHE A 455 -15.05 19.07 0.14
CA PHE A 455 -15.17 18.36 -1.15
C PHE A 455 -15.92 19.17 -2.22
N LYS A 456 -16.94 19.95 -1.83
CA LYS A 456 -17.60 20.93 -2.72
C LYS A 456 -16.59 21.93 -3.28
N ARG A 457 -15.74 22.48 -2.40
CA ARG A 457 -14.70 23.41 -2.80
C ARG A 457 -13.65 22.75 -3.71
N ALA A 458 -13.26 21.51 -3.43
CA ALA A 458 -12.35 20.76 -4.30
C ALA A 458 -12.92 20.62 -5.73
N VAL A 459 -14.18 20.19 -5.85
CA VAL A 459 -14.87 20.07 -7.15
C VAL A 459 -14.99 21.43 -7.86
N GLU A 460 -15.22 22.52 -7.13
CA GLU A 460 -15.26 23.88 -7.70
C GLU A 460 -13.90 24.35 -8.24
N LEU A 461 -12.81 23.91 -7.63
CA LEU A 461 -11.46 24.25 -8.02
C LEU A 461 -10.91 23.38 -9.16
N ASP A 462 -11.50 22.22 -9.46
CA ASP A 462 -11.05 21.38 -10.58
C ASP A 462 -11.32 22.02 -11.95
N ASP A 463 -10.39 21.85 -12.90
CA ASP A 463 -10.53 22.34 -14.27
C ASP A 463 -11.44 21.44 -15.13
N ALA A 464 -11.94 21.99 -16.24
CA ALA A 464 -12.64 21.21 -17.25
C ALA A 464 -11.67 20.21 -17.90
N GLY A 465 -12.08 18.95 -18.01
CA GLY A 465 -11.23 17.85 -18.48
C GLY A 465 -10.36 17.21 -17.38
N CYS A 466 -10.52 17.58 -16.10
CA CYS A 466 -9.75 17.01 -15.01
C CYS A 466 -9.89 15.48 -14.94
N SER A 467 -8.76 14.76 -14.78
CA SER A 467 -8.72 13.30 -14.71
C SER A 467 -8.93 12.74 -13.29
N HIS A 468 -8.84 13.58 -12.26
CA HIS A 468 -8.90 13.22 -10.84
C HIS A 468 -10.28 13.53 -10.23
N ALA A 469 -11.26 12.66 -10.46
CA ALA A 469 -12.64 12.86 -9.99
C ALA A 469 -12.89 12.42 -8.52
N GLU A 470 -11.84 12.12 -7.74
CA GLU A 470 -11.96 11.56 -6.39
C GLU A 470 -12.73 12.49 -5.43
N GLY A 471 -12.54 13.80 -5.53
CA GLY A 471 -13.25 14.78 -4.70
C GLY A 471 -14.77 14.71 -4.85
N PHE A 472 -15.25 14.44 -6.06
CA PHE A 472 -16.68 14.23 -6.30
C PHE A 472 -17.18 12.92 -5.66
N GLY A 473 -16.42 11.83 -5.76
CA GLY A 473 -16.75 10.58 -5.10
C GLY A 473 -16.85 10.74 -3.57
N CYS A 474 -15.88 11.43 -2.96
CA CYS A 474 -15.89 11.73 -1.52
C CYS A 474 -17.04 12.67 -1.11
N LEU A 475 -17.41 13.63 -1.97
CA LEU A 475 -18.58 14.49 -1.74
C LEU A 475 -19.88 13.68 -1.67
N LEU A 476 -20.09 12.75 -2.60
CA LEU A 476 -21.27 11.90 -2.59
C LEU A 476 -21.33 11.02 -1.33
N GLU A 477 -20.20 10.42 -0.94
CA GLU A 477 -20.09 9.63 0.28
C GLU A 477 -20.47 10.48 1.53
N ALA A 478 -19.99 11.72 1.62
CA ALA A 478 -20.32 12.63 2.72
C ALA A 478 -21.80 13.05 2.73
N LEU A 479 -22.39 13.34 1.56
CA LEU A 479 -23.83 13.68 1.46
C LEU A 479 -24.73 12.49 1.83
N LEU A 480 -24.36 11.27 1.43
CA LEU A 480 -25.08 10.05 1.82
C LEU A 480 -24.96 9.79 3.33
N ALA A 481 -23.80 10.03 3.92
CA ALA A 481 -23.60 9.92 5.36
C ALA A 481 -24.46 10.94 6.14
N GLN A 482 -24.47 12.21 5.73
CA GLN A 482 -25.34 13.24 6.31
C GLN A 482 -26.83 12.87 6.23
N TRP A 483 -27.27 12.34 5.09
CA TRP A 483 -28.64 11.87 4.91
C TRP A 483 -28.96 10.67 5.82
N SER A 484 -28.07 9.69 5.91
CA SER A 484 -28.23 8.54 6.81
C SER A 484 -28.25 8.94 8.29
N GLN A 485 -27.61 10.06 8.65
CA GLN A 485 -27.61 10.64 10.00
C GLN A 485 -28.76 11.63 10.24
N ALA A 486 -29.71 11.74 9.29
CA ALA A 486 -30.84 12.68 9.34
C ALA A 486 -30.44 14.17 9.44
N GLN A 487 -29.23 14.54 9.03
CA GLN A 487 -28.79 15.93 8.92
C GLN A 487 -29.34 16.61 7.66
N LEU A 488 -29.65 15.83 6.62
CA LEU A 488 -30.31 16.27 5.39
C LEU A 488 -31.68 15.61 5.28
N SER A 489 -32.68 16.36 4.85
CA SER A 489 -33.97 15.79 4.41
C SER A 489 -33.85 15.16 3.02
N ASP A 490 -34.80 14.27 2.68
CA ASP A 490 -34.90 13.66 1.34
C ASP A 490 -34.82 14.71 0.22
N GLY A 491 -35.54 15.83 0.38
CA GLY A 491 -35.58 16.92 -0.60
C GLY A 491 -34.29 17.74 -0.70
N GLU A 492 -33.48 17.76 0.36
CA GLU A 492 -32.18 18.46 0.36
C GLU A 492 -31.10 17.60 -0.26
N VAL A 493 -30.98 16.32 0.11
CA VAL A 493 -29.99 15.41 -0.50
C VAL A 493 -30.25 15.26 -2.01
N GLY A 494 -31.52 15.20 -2.43
CA GLY A 494 -31.88 15.13 -3.84
C GLY A 494 -31.53 16.39 -4.63
N ARG A 495 -31.56 17.58 -4.00
CA ARG A 495 -31.14 18.85 -4.59
C ARG A 495 -29.62 18.94 -4.70
N GLU A 496 -28.92 18.61 -3.62
CA GLU A 496 -27.45 18.64 -3.56
C GLU A 496 -26.84 17.69 -4.60
N VAL A 497 -27.29 16.44 -4.66
CA VAL A 497 -26.77 15.46 -5.61
C VAL A 497 -27.01 15.89 -7.07
N ASP A 498 -28.17 16.48 -7.39
CA ASP A 498 -28.46 17.01 -8.74
C ASP A 498 -27.49 18.11 -9.15
N VAL A 499 -27.32 19.12 -8.28
CA VAL A 499 -26.45 20.28 -8.55
C VAL A 499 -25.01 19.83 -8.75
N TRP A 500 -24.51 18.98 -7.85
CA TRP A 500 -23.11 18.55 -7.90
C TRP A 500 -22.83 17.52 -8.98
N LEU A 501 -23.79 16.67 -9.33
CA LEU A 501 -23.65 15.76 -10.47
C LEU A 501 -23.57 16.52 -11.79
N ARG A 502 -24.39 17.55 -12.00
CA ARG A 502 -24.29 18.40 -13.20
C ARG A 502 -22.96 19.13 -13.27
N ARG A 503 -22.54 19.77 -12.17
CA ARG A 503 -21.22 20.42 -12.09
C ARG A 503 -20.08 19.45 -12.38
N ALA A 504 -20.19 18.20 -11.93
CA ALA A 504 -19.21 17.15 -12.21
C ALA A 504 -19.23 16.70 -13.68
N GLN A 505 -20.40 16.67 -14.34
CA GLN A 505 -20.50 16.37 -15.78
C GLN A 505 -19.84 17.43 -16.66
N ASP A 506 -19.90 18.69 -16.25
CA ASP A 506 -19.26 19.79 -16.98
C ASP A 506 -17.73 19.79 -16.83
N LYS A 507 -17.22 19.18 -15.74
CA LYS A 507 -15.80 19.19 -15.38
C LYS A 507 -15.04 17.92 -15.73
N TYR A 508 -15.61 16.74 -15.49
CA TYR A 508 -14.88 15.48 -15.60
C TYR A 508 -15.29 14.69 -16.86
N PRO A 509 -14.36 13.97 -17.50
CA PRO A 509 -14.69 13.05 -18.57
C PRO A 509 -15.73 12.01 -18.10
N ALA A 510 -16.72 11.73 -18.95
CA ALA A 510 -17.83 10.83 -18.61
C ALA A 510 -17.37 9.44 -18.12
N ALA A 511 -16.22 8.94 -18.62
CA ALA A 511 -15.64 7.68 -18.18
C ALA A 511 -15.14 7.72 -16.72
N ARG A 512 -14.52 8.82 -16.30
CA ARG A 512 -14.02 9.01 -14.93
C ARG A 512 -15.16 9.20 -13.95
N LEU A 513 -16.14 10.05 -14.31
CA LEU A 513 -17.35 10.24 -13.51
C LEU A 513 -18.10 8.91 -13.30
N ARG A 514 -18.19 8.08 -14.36
CA ARG A 514 -18.77 6.74 -14.28
C ARG A 514 -18.03 5.83 -13.31
N GLN A 515 -16.70 5.84 -13.35
CA GLN A 515 -15.86 5.04 -12.46
C GLN A 515 -16.10 5.40 -10.98
N GLU A 516 -16.14 6.69 -10.67
CA GLU A 516 -16.38 7.18 -9.31
C GLU A 516 -17.79 6.85 -8.81
N LEU A 517 -18.82 7.08 -9.63
CA LEU A 517 -20.20 6.71 -9.29
C LEU A 517 -20.34 5.20 -9.01
N GLN A 518 -19.67 4.36 -9.81
CA GLN A 518 -19.64 2.91 -9.59
C GLN A 518 -18.90 2.54 -8.30
N ARG A 519 -17.85 3.28 -7.91
CA ARG A 519 -17.14 3.08 -6.65
C ARG A 519 -18.08 3.36 -5.47
N VAL A 520 -18.71 4.54 -5.45
CA VAL A 520 -19.64 4.96 -4.39
C VAL A 520 -20.81 3.97 -4.28
N TRP A 521 -21.40 3.57 -5.41
CA TRP A 521 -22.48 2.58 -5.42
C TRP A 521 -22.08 1.23 -4.81
N ARG A 522 -20.88 0.71 -5.15
CA ARG A 522 -20.39 -0.57 -4.63
C ARG A 522 -20.13 -0.51 -3.13
N ALA A 523 -19.73 0.64 -2.61
CA ALA A 523 -19.48 0.85 -1.18
C ALA A 523 -20.79 1.09 -0.38
N HIS A 524 -21.76 1.81 -0.97
CA HIS A 524 -22.98 2.33 -0.32
C HIS A 524 -24.28 1.94 -1.05
N THR A 525 -24.47 0.65 -1.33
CA THR A 525 -25.60 0.19 -2.17
C THR A 525 -26.97 0.49 -1.57
N ASP A 526 -27.13 0.35 -0.25
CA ASP A 526 -28.43 0.52 0.41
C ASP A 526 -28.84 2.00 0.47
N GLU A 527 -27.88 2.87 0.74
CA GLU A 527 -28.05 4.32 0.78
C GLU A 527 -28.36 4.87 -0.62
N VAL A 528 -27.66 4.42 -1.67
CA VAL A 528 -27.96 4.90 -3.02
C VAL A 528 -29.31 4.36 -3.54
N LEU A 529 -29.72 3.14 -3.18
CA LEU A 529 -31.09 2.65 -3.45
C LEU A 529 -32.14 3.46 -2.69
N GLY A 530 -31.85 3.88 -1.46
CA GLY A 530 -32.67 4.80 -0.69
C GLY A 530 -32.82 6.16 -1.38
N LEU A 531 -31.71 6.74 -1.81
CA LEU A 531 -31.67 8.00 -2.54
C LEU A 531 -32.48 7.92 -3.84
N ALA A 532 -32.37 6.81 -4.58
CA ALA A 532 -33.16 6.59 -5.78
C ALA A 532 -34.68 6.63 -5.48
N ARG A 533 -35.14 6.03 -4.38
CA ARG A 533 -36.55 6.11 -3.94
C ARG A 533 -36.96 7.54 -3.61
N ALA A 534 -36.12 8.26 -2.86
CA ALA A 534 -36.37 9.65 -2.50
C ALA A 534 -36.48 10.56 -3.74
N LEU A 535 -35.58 10.39 -4.72
CA LEU A 535 -35.59 11.13 -5.97
C LEU A 535 -36.82 10.85 -6.84
N VAL A 536 -37.31 9.61 -6.89
CA VAL A 536 -38.57 9.27 -7.57
C VAL A 536 -39.76 9.95 -6.88
N ALA A 537 -39.82 9.90 -5.54
CA ALA A 537 -40.90 10.54 -4.78
C ALA A 537 -40.93 12.07 -4.97
N GLN A 538 -39.78 12.68 -5.26
CA GLN A 538 -39.65 14.12 -5.56
C GLN A 538 -39.89 14.49 -7.03
N GLY A 539 -40.26 13.52 -7.88
CA GLY A 539 -40.50 13.79 -9.30
C GLY A 539 -39.21 14.06 -10.10
N ARG A 540 -38.06 13.49 -9.70
CA ARG A 540 -36.76 13.65 -10.38
C ARG A 540 -36.29 12.36 -11.08
N PRO A 541 -37.09 11.72 -11.98
CA PRO A 541 -36.73 10.44 -12.58
C PRO A 541 -35.54 10.52 -13.56
N ALA A 542 -35.21 11.71 -14.08
CA ALA A 542 -34.07 11.92 -14.97
C ALA A 542 -32.73 11.67 -14.25
N LEU A 543 -32.61 12.07 -12.98
CA LEU A 543 -31.41 11.81 -12.16
C LEU A 543 -31.26 10.34 -11.83
N VAL A 544 -32.38 9.67 -11.58
CA VAL A 544 -32.40 8.22 -11.38
C VAL A 544 -31.90 7.54 -12.65
N ARG A 545 -32.43 7.89 -13.83
CA ARG A 545 -31.91 7.36 -15.10
C ARG A 545 -30.42 7.62 -15.26
N LEU A 546 -29.92 8.81 -14.96
CA LEU A 546 -28.50 9.13 -15.07
C LEU A 546 -27.62 8.31 -14.10
N LEU A 547 -28.06 8.15 -12.85
CA LEU A 547 -27.41 7.28 -11.87
C LEU A 547 -27.38 5.81 -12.34
N PHE A 548 -28.44 5.32 -13.00
CA PHE A 548 -28.51 3.95 -13.50
C PHE A 548 -27.82 3.75 -14.88
N GLU A 549 -27.85 4.71 -15.79
CA GLU A 549 -27.18 4.68 -17.11
C GLU A 549 -25.65 4.71 -17.00
N THR A 550 -25.12 5.34 -15.93
CA THR A 550 -23.70 5.25 -15.58
C THR A 550 -23.33 3.88 -14.97
N MET A 551 -24.29 3.10 -14.53
CA MET A 551 -24.08 1.72 -14.08
C MET A 551 -24.10 0.70 -15.23
N GLU A 552 -24.72 1.00 -16.38
CA GLU A 552 -24.69 0.13 -17.57
C GLU A 552 -23.27 0.02 -18.18
N ARG A 553 -22.86 -1.20 -18.55
CA ARG A 553 -21.67 -1.44 -19.37
C ARG A 553 -22.02 -1.31 -20.85
N LYS A 554 -21.67 -0.20 -21.50
CA LYS A 554 -21.70 -0.10 -22.98
C LYS A 554 -20.42 -0.71 -23.58
N GLY A 555 -20.59 -1.84 -24.25
CA GLY A 555 -19.78 -2.33 -25.40
C GLY A 555 -18.25 -2.35 -25.27
N GLU A 556 -17.71 -3.50 -24.86
CA GLU A 556 -16.44 -4.01 -25.43
C GLU A 556 -16.77 -5.30 -26.21
N GLY A 557 -16.13 -5.46 -27.36
CA GLY A 557 -16.50 -6.39 -28.44
C GLY A 557 -16.58 -7.87 -28.06
N VAL A 558 -17.44 -8.56 -28.80
CA VAL A 558 -17.64 -10.01 -28.78
C VAL A 558 -16.42 -10.71 -29.40
N SER A 559 -15.34 -10.88 -28.64
CA SER A 559 -14.25 -11.80 -29.00
C SER A 559 -13.30 -12.09 -27.83
N SER A 560 -13.80 -12.69 -26.75
CA SER A 560 -13.05 -13.48 -25.76
C SER A 560 -13.97 -13.79 -24.56
N LEU A 561 -14.60 -14.97 -24.56
CA LEU A 561 -15.61 -15.36 -23.56
C LEU A 561 -15.22 -16.66 -22.83
N ARG A 562 -13.95 -16.80 -22.39
CA ARG A 562 -13.52 -17.99 -21.63
C ARG A 562 -12.92 -17.80 -20.24
N ASP A 563 -12.62 -16.58 -19.79
CA ASP A 563 -12.11 -16.37 -18.43
C ASP A 563 -12.68 -15.11 -17.78
N ARG A 564 -13.60 -15.27 -16.80
CA ARG A 564 -13.78 -14.44 -15.56
C ARG A 564 -15.07 -14.77 -14.78
N PRO A 565 -15.14 -14.46 -13.45
CA PRO A 565 -15.85 -15.23 -12.42
C PRO A 565 -17.35 -14.93 -12.24
N ALA A 566 -18.02 -15.84 -11.52
CA ALA A 566 -19.46 -16.06 -11.33
C ALA A 566 -20.37 -14.92 -10.79
N ASN A 567 -19.97 -13.64 -10.83
CA ASN A 567 -20.82 -12.51 -10.39
C ASN A 567 -21.85 -12.03 -11.44
N ILE A 568 -21.92 -12.68 -12.61
CA ILE A 568 -22.81 -12.25 -13.72
C ILE A 568 -24.24 -12.81 -13.61
N ARG A 569 -24.54 -13.77 -12.71
CA ARG A 569 -25.91 -14.27 -12.52
C ARG A 569 -26.83 -13.27 -11.80
N ARG A 570 -26.29 -12.41 -10.93
CA ARG A 570 -27.04 -11.27 -10.34
C ARG A 570 -27.35 -10.20 -11.40
N TRP A 571 -26.46 -10.02 -12.37
CA TRP A 571 -26.65 -9.10 -13.51
C TRP A 571 -27.65 -9.60 -14.55
N LYS A 572 -27.83 -10.92 -14.73
CA LYS A 572 -28.87 -11.44 -15.64
C LYS A 572 -30.30 -11.26 -15.13
N LEU A 573 -30.53 -11.37 -13.81
CA LEU A 573 -31.81 -11.00 -13.21
C LEU A 573 -31.99 -9.48 -13.27
N PHE A 574 -30.97 -8.69 -12.90
CA PHE A 574 -31.05 -7.23 -12.95
C PHE A 574 -31.25 -6.67 -14.36
N SER A 575 -30.65 -7.27 -15.39
CA SER A 575 -30.85 -6.93 -16.81
C SER A 575 -32.29 -7.19 -17.30
N GLN A 576 -32.97 -8.21 -16.76
CA GLN A 576 -34.40 -8.45 -17.01
C GLN A 576 -35.29 -7.44 -16.26
N TYR A 577 -34.88 -7.00 -15.05
CA TYR A 577 -35.55 -5.93 -14.30
C TYR A 577 -35.32 -4.52 -14.90
N GLU A 578 -34.13 -4.25 -15.44
CA GLU A 578 -33.75 -3.02 -16.18
C GLU A 578 -34.59 -2.85 -17.45
N GLN A 579 -34.74 -3.92 -18.24
CA GLN A 579 -35.58 -3.90 -19.44
C GLN A 579 -37.06 -3.68 -19.10
N GLY A 580 -37.53 -4.14 -17.94
CA GLY A 580 -38.87 -3.87 -17.41
C GLY A 580 -39.06 -2.42 -16.97
N MET A 581 -38.12 -1.89 -16.19
CA MET A 581 -38.13 -0.49 -15.71
C MET A 581 -38.00 0.53 -16.85
N PHE A 582 -37.15 0.28 -17.85
CA PHE A 582 -36.99 1.16 -19.01
C PHE A 582 -38.21 1.17 -19.93
N LYS A 583 -38.94 0.05 -20.05
CA LYS A 583 -40.21 -0.01 -20.81
C LYS A 583 -41.30 0.82 -20.15
N ILE A 584 -41.39 0.78 -18.83
CA ILE A 584 -42.41 1.48 -18.03
C ILE A 584 -42.13 2.99 -17.94
N MET A 585 -40.85 3.38 -17.91
CA MET A 585 -40.44 4.79 -17.91
C MET A 585 -40.58 5.50 -19.27
N LYS A 586 -40.67 4.76 -20.39
CA LYS A 586 -40.92 5.33 -21.74
C LYS A 586 -42.39 5.58 -22.04
N THR A 587 -43.33 4.97 -21.32
CA THR A 587 -44.77 5.00 -21.65
C THR A 587 -45.57 6.09 -20.93
N GLY A 588 -44.93 6.97 -20.14
CA GLY A 588 -45.59 8.13 -19.55
C GLY A 588 -46.73 7.83 -18.57
N THR A 589 -46.81 6.61 -18.02
CA THR A 589 -47.89 6.19 -17.13
C THR A 589 -47.63 6.57 -15.67
N SER A 590 -48.69 7.03 -15.00
CA SER A 590 -48.76 7.51 -13.61
C SER A 590 -47.89 6.71 -12.61
N ALA A 591 -47.11 7.43 -11.80
CA ALA A 591 -46.26 6.92 -10.73
C ALA A 591 -47.00 6.02 -9.71
N SER A 592 -48.33 6.17 -9.57
CA SER A 592 -49.14 5.34 -8.67
C SER A 592 -49.32 3.89 -9.14
N LEU A 593 -49.34 3.65 -10.46
CA LEU A 593 -49.53 2.31 -11.03
C LEU A 593 -48.23 1.48 -10.98
N CYS A 594 -47.07 2.16 -11.10
CA CYS A 594 -45.76 1.54 -10.93
C CYS A 594 -45.55 1.03 -9.50
N TRP A 595 -46.11 1.74 -8.51
CA TRP A 595 -45.96 1.39 -7.11
C TRP A 595 -46.80 0.17 -6.72
N GLY A 596 -48.03 0.02 -7.23
CA GLY A 596 -48.89 -1.14 -6.95
C GLY A 596 -48.29 -2.49 -7.40
N VAL A 597 -47.52 -2.49 -8.48
CA VAL A 597 -46.78 -3.68 -8.94
C VAL A 597 -45.54 -3.94 -8.07
N MET A 598 -44.87 -2.88 -7.61
CA MET A 598 -43.73 -2.96 -6.70
C MET A 598 -44.12 -3.42 -5.28
N GLU A 599 -45.26 -2.96 -4.75
CA GLU A 599 -45.77 -3.34 -3.43
C GLU A 599 -46.23 -4.79 -3.38
N GLY A 600 -46.85 -5.30 -4.45
CA GLY A 600 -47.21 -6.72 -4.59
C GLY A 600 -46.02 -7.68 -4.70
N LEU A 601 -44.88 -7.19 -5.23
CA LEU A 601 -43.63 -7.94 -5.31
C LEU A 601 -42.82 -7.88 -4.00
N LEU A 602 -42.93 -6.78 -3.24
CA LEU A 602 -42.28 -6.59 -1.94
C LEU A 602 -43.05 -7.22 -0.76
N THR A 603 -44.39 -7.34 -0.83
CA THR A 603 -45.19 -8.04 0.19
C THR A 603 -44.93 -9.54 0.21
N ARG A 604 -44.50 -10.15 -0.90
CA ARG A 604 -43.97 -11.54 -0.90
C ARG A 604 -42.63 -11.69 -0.17
N CYS A 605 -41.96 -10.59 0.18
CA CYS A 605 -40.69 -10.55 0.92
C CYS A 605 -40.82 -10.08 2.38
N ARG A 606 -42.04 -9.80 2.89
CA ARG A 606 -42.28 -9.37 4.28
C ARG A 606 -43.39 -10.18 4.95
N ALA A 607 -43.07 -11.40 5.36
CA ALA A 607 -43.70 -12.10 6.48
C ALA A 607 -42.52 -12.64 7.30
N LEU A 608 -42.20 -12.25 8.53
CA LEU A 608 -42.94 -11.83 9.73
C LEU A 608 -42.07 -10.81 10.52
N PRO A 609 -42.57 -10.05 11.53
CA PRO A 609 -42.47 -10.56 12.93
C PRO A 609 -43.51 -10.00 13.94
N ALA A 610 -43.78 -10.74 15.03
CA ALA A 610 -44.15 -10.15 16.33
C ALA A 610 -44.05 -11.21 17.45
N LEU A 611 -43.20 -10.97 18.46
CA LEU A 611 -43.62 -10.70 19.84
C LEU A 611 -42.39 -10.63 20.77
N ALA A 612 -42.27 -9.49 21.43
CA ALA A 612 -41.34 -9.23 22.53
C ALA A 612 -42.16 -8.97 23.81
N THR A 613 -41.79 -9.64 24.89
CA THR A 613 -42.06 -9.35 26.33
C THR A 613 -41.22 -10.39 27.09
N CYS A 614 -40.40 -10.13 28.11
CA CYS A 614 -40.56 -9.25 29.27
C CYS A 614 -39.19 -8.97 29.93
N SER A 615 -39.16 -7.86 30.64
CA SER A 615 -38.09 -7.23 31.43
C SER A 615 -37.89 -7.83 32.84
N HIS A 616 -36.63 -7.92 33.34
CA HIS A 616 -36.11 -7.19 34.54
C HIS A 616 -34.77 -7.78 35.11
N GLN A 617 -33.80 -6.87 35.27
CA GLN A 617 -32.80 -6.71 36.36
C GLN A 617 -31.88 -7.86 36.83
N LEU A 618 -30.55 -7.69 36.67
CA LEU A 618 -29.58 -7.35 37.74
C LEU A 618 -28.13 -7.22 37.19
N LEU A 619 -27.50 -6.04 37.44
CA LEU A 619 -26.08 -5.68 37.75
C LEU A 619 -24.96 -6.71 37.41
N GLN A 620 -23.75 -6.40 36.91
CA GLN A 620 -22.96 -5.18 36.66
C GLN A 620 -21.63 -5.62 35.95
N TYR A 621 -21.01 -4.74 35.17
CA TYR A 621 -19.68 -4.84 34.51
C TYR A 621 -19.49 -5.80 33.31
N ALA A 622 -19.64 -5.25 32.09
CA ALA A 622 -19.01 -5.73 30.85
C ALA A 622 -18.65 -4.54 29.94
N PRO A 623 -17.50 -4.54 29.23
CA PRO A 623 -17.07 -3.42 28.40
C PRO A 623 -17.92 -3.27 27.13
N GLN A 624 -18.02 -2.02 26.71
CA GLN A 624 -18.93 -1.39 25.76
C GLN A 624 -19.05 -2.02 24.36
N ARG A 625 -20.26 -2.50 24.07
CA ARG A 625 -21.09 -2.39 22.84
C ARG A 625 -20.39 -2.30 21.48
N PHE A 626 -20.32 -3.44 20.80
CA PHE A 626 -20.35 -3.53 19.34
C PHE A 626 -21.71 -3.05 18.81
N HIS A 627 -21.71 -2.06 17.89
CA HIS A 627 -22.90 -1.70 17.13
C HIS A 627 -23.32 -2.87 16.23
N HIS A 628 -24.56 -3.35 16.40
CA HIS A 628 -25.19 -4.34 15.53
C HIS A 628 -25.37 -3.75 14.12
N CYS A 629 -24.51 -4.19 13.20
CA CYS A 629 -24.69 -4.02 11.76
C CYS A 629 -25.48 -5.24 11.24
N ALA A 630 -26.45 -5.03 10.34
CA ALA A 630 -27.20 -6.11 9.71
C ALA A 630 -26.25 -7.12 9.00
N PRO A 631 -26.56 -8.42 8.94
CA PRO A 631 -25.63 -9.42 8.42
C PRO A 631 -25.46 -9.26 6.90
N ARG A 632 -24.36 -8.61 6.48
CA ARG A 632 -23.86 -8.69 5.10
C ARG A 632 -23.43 -10.14 4.85
N ARG A 633 -24.09 -10.86 3.93
CA ARG A 633 -23.69 -12.23 3.52
C ARG A 633 -22.20 -12.26 3.18
N GLY A 634 -21.39 -12.84 4.07
CA GLY A 634 -19.97 -13.03 3.86
C GLY A 634 -19.70 -13.88 2.62
N LYS A 635 -18.60 -13.61 1.91
CA LYS A 635 -18.18 -14.43 0.77
C LYS A 635 -17.81 -15.83 1.28
N ARG A 636 -18.51 -16.87 0.80
CA ARG A 636 -18.25 -18.28 1.17
C ARG A 636 -16.79 -18.64 0.91
N LEU A 637 -16.15 -19.31 1.87
CA LEU A 637 -14.83 -19.89 1.70
C LEU A 637 -14.95 -21.14 0.82
N VAL A 638 -14.24 -21.15 -0.30
CA VAL A 638 -14.32 -22.22 -1.30
C VAL A 638 -12.97 -22.89 -1.49
N LEU A 639 -12.97 -24.22 -1.59
CA LEU A 639 -11.76 -25.02 -1.63
C LEU A 639 -10.93 -24.77 -2.91
N SER A 640 -11.57 -24.46 -4.05
CA SER A 640 -10.87 -24.15 -5.31
C SER A 640 -9.95 -22.92 -5.25
N ARG A 641 -10.13 -22.05 -4.25
CA ARG A 641 -9.32 -20.85 -4.04
C ARG A 641 -8.26 -21.02 -2.95
N MET A 642 -8.18 -22.20 -2.36
CA MET A 642 -7.15 -22.52 -1.37
C MET A 642 -5.90 -23.03 -2.08
N PHE A 643 -4.74 -22.45 -1.75
CA PHE A 643 -3.48 -22.97 -2.24
C PHE A 643 -3.16 -24.31 -1.57
N GLN A 644 -3.18 -25.38 -2.36
CA GLN A 644 -2.91 -26.74 -1.91
C GLN A 644 -2.13 -27.53 -2.97
N PRO A 645 -0.79 -27.55 -2.92
CA PRO A 645 0.01 -28.42 -3.77
C PRO A 645 -0.15 -29.87 -3.31
N GLN A 646 -1.10 -30.58 -3.89
CA GLN A 646 -1.35 -32.00 -3.60
C GLN A 646 -0.39 -32.90 -4.41
N LYS A 647 -0.09 -34.10 -3.90
CA LYS A 647 0.63 -35.19 -4.61
C LYS A 647 2.14 -35.01 -4.78
N LEU A 648 2.84 -34.57 -3.75
CA LEU A 648 4.26 -34.92 -3.64
C LEU A 648 4.37 -36.44 -3.49
N ARG A 649 5.05 -37.09 -4.43
CA ARG A 649 5.31 -38.53 -4.33
C ARG A 649 6.46 -38.76 -3.33
N GLU A 650 6.40 -39.87 -2.60
CA GLU A 650 7.37 -40.18 -1.52
C GLU A 650 8.82 -40.23 -2.03
N ASP A 651 9.03 -40.76 -3.23
CA ASP A 651 10.32 -40.76 -3.95
C ASP A 651 10.86 -39.33 -4.20
N GLN A 652 9.99 -38.38 -4.54
CA GLN A 652 10.37 -36.98 -4.78
C GLN A 652 10.77 -36.26 -3.49
N VAL A 653 10.08 -36.56 -2.37
CA VAL A 653 10.42 -36.01 -1.05
C VAL A 653 11.77 -36.55 -0.58
N LEU A 654 11.99 -37.86 -0.68
CA LEU A 654 13.22 -38.51 -0.26
C LEU A 654 14.43 -37.97 -1.03
N SER A 655 14.26 -37.69 -2.33
CA SER A 655 15.28 -37.02 -3.15
C SER A 655 15.59 -35.59 -2.69
N LEU A 656 14.60 -34.81 -2.24
CA LEU A 656 14.80 -33.44 -1.74
C LEU A 656 15.44 -33.40 -0.35
N GLU A 657 15.18 -34.42 0.48
CA GLU A 657 15.81 -34.59 1.79
C GLU A 657 17.17 -35.32 1.73
N GLY A 658 17.61 -35.76 0.53
CA GLY A 658 18.90 -36.43 0.31
C GLY A 658 18.98 -37.84 0.91
N ARG A 659 17.87 -38.58 0.99
CA ARG A 659 17.76 -39.91 1.59
C ARG A 659 17.19 -40.95 0.62
N SER A 660 17.55 -42.22 0.83
CA SER A 660 16.99 -43.39 0.12
C SER A 660 16.35 -44.35 1.13
N GLY A 661 15.01 -44.46 1.16
CA GLY A 661 14.26 -45.38 2.03
C GLY A 661 12.88 -44.83 2.44
N ASP A 662 11.97 -45.68 2.90
CA ASP A 662 10.59 -45.27 3.22
C ASP A 662 10.48 -44.32 4.43
N LEU A 663 9.52 -43.39 4.38
CA LEU A 663 9.22 -42.47 5.48
C LEU A 663 8.53 -43.21 6.64
N THR A 664 9.27 -43.48 7.71
CA THR A 664 8.77 -44.23 8.88
C THR A 664 7.86 -43.41 9.81
N CYS A 665 7.96 -42.08 9.78
CA CYS A 665 7.15 -41.18 10.62
C CYS A 665 5.83 -40.82 9.92
N LYS A 666 4.70 -41.19 10.55
CA LYS A 666 3.36 -41.04 9.97
C LYS A 666 2.99 -39.57 9.77
N SER A 667 3.26 -38.71 10.76
CA SER A 667 3.00 -37.28 10.68
C SER A 667 3.78 -36.62 9.56
N GLN A 668 5.08 -36.91 9.42
CA GLN A 668 5.89 -36.42 8.28
C GLN A 668 5.27 -36.83 6.95
N ARG A 669 4.99 -38.14 6.76
CA ARG A 669 4.42 -38.67 5.53
C ARG A 669 3.08 -38.02 5.19
N LEU A 670 2.13 -38.00 6.13
CA LEU A 670 0.81 -37.43 5.91
C LEU A 670 0.87 -35.94 5.59
N MET A 671 1.64 -35.17 6.36
CA MET A 671 1.75 -33.71 6.16
C MET A 671 2.33 -33.36 4.78
N LEU A 672 3.27 -34.16 4.27
CA LEU A 672 3.82 -33.97 2.92
C LEU A 672 2.82 -34.38 1.83
N GLN A 673 2.16 -35.53 1.98
CA GLN A 673 1.24 -36.07 0.98
C GLN A 673 0.06 -35.13 0.69
N VAL A 674 -0.49 -34.49 1.73
CA VAL A 674 -1.63 -33.56 1.60
C VAL A 674 -1.22 -32.10 1.38
N GLY A 675 0.08 -31.79 1.36
CA GLY A 675 0.57 -30.42 1.17
C GLY A 675 0.29 -29.51 2.37
N LEU A 676 0.57 -30.00 3.59
CA LEU A 676 0.62 -29.20 4.81
C LEU A 676 2.00 -28.55 5.01
N ILE A 677 3.06 -29.26 4.64
CA ILE A 677 4.43 -28.76 4.67
C ILE A 677 5.12 -29.07 3.35
N HIS A 678 6.10 -28.25 2.98
CA HIS A 678 6.95 -28.49 1.82
C HIS A 678 8.43 -28.32 2.22
N PRO A 679 9.34 -29.27 1.91
CA PRO A 679 10.76 -29.11 2.22
C PRO A 679 11.36 -27.88 1.52
N ALA A 680 12.15 -27.09 2.24
CA ALA A 680 12.89 -25.93 1.70
C ALA A 680 14.39 -26.22 1.64
N SER A 681 14.93 -26.80 2.70
CA SER A 681 16.29 -27.33 2.82
C SER A 681 16.31 -28.41 3.91
N PRO A 682 17.38 -29.20 4.10
CA PRO A 682 17.42 -30.24 5.13
C PRO A 682 17.08 -29.71 6.53
N GLY A 683 15.92 -30.11 7.06
CA GLY A 683 15.43 -29.67 8.37
C GLY A 683 14.68 -28.32 8.38
N CYS A 684 14.49 -27.67 7.23
CA CYS A 684 13.68 -26.45 7.12
C CYS A 684 12.50 -26.68 6.17
N TYR A 685 11.31 -26.23 6.57
CA TYR A 685 10.06 -26.49 5.85
C TYR A 685 9.27 -25.20 5.63
N HIS A 686 8.70 -25.06 4.44
CA HIS A 686 7.61 -24.12 4.20
C HIS A 686 6.33 -24.65 4.86
N LEU A 687 5.75 -23.88 5.77
CA LEU A 687 4.43 -24.16 6.34
C LEU A 687 3.37 -23.61 5.37
N LEU A 688 2.51 -24.49 4.86
CA LEU A 688 1.47 -24.13 3.90
C LEU A 688 0.20 -23.61 4.62
N PRO A 689 -0.77 -22.96 3.91
CA PRO A 689 -1.82 -22.17 4.56
C PRO A 689 -2.62 -22.89 5.65
N TYR A 690 -2.86 -24.20 5.49
CA TYR A 690 -3.56 -25.01 6.50
C TYR A 690 -2.73 -25.17 7.78
N THR A 691 -1.43 -25.42 7.64
CA THR A 691 -0.50 -25.56 8.76
C THR A 691 -0.27 -24.23 9.46
N VAL A 692 -0.13 -23.13 8.70
CA VAL A 692 -0.03 -21.78 9.29
C VAL A 692 -1.27 -21.49 10.12
N ARG A 693 -2.47 -21.76 9.58
CA ARG A 693 -3.72 -21.56 10.32
C ARG A 693 -3.81 -22.44 11.59
N ALA A 694 -3.45 -23.72 11.51
CA ALA A 694 -3.42 -24.60 12.69
C ALA A 694 -2.40 -24.13 13.73
N MET A 695 -1.23 -23.66 13.28
CA MET A 695 -0.19 -23.10 14.14
C MET A 695 -0.67 -21.84 14.84
N GLU A 696 -1.30 -20.90 14.13
CA GLU A 696 -1.87 -19.68 14.73
C GLU A 696 -2.93 -20.00 15.79
N LYS A 697 -3.79 -21.01 15.55
CA LYS A 697 -4.73 -21.50 16.56
C LYS A 697 -4.01 -22.05 17.78
N LEU A 698 -2.97 -22.87 17.59
CA LEU A 698 -2.16 -23.38 18.70
C LEU A 698 -1.51 -22.23 19.50
N VAL A 699 -0.98 -21.22 18.82
CA VAL A 699 -0.41 -20.03 19.47
C VAL A 699 -1.46 -19.30 20.29
N ARG A 700 -2.69 -19.12 19.80
CA ARG A 700 -3.77 -18.50 20.57
C ARG A 700 -4.15 -19.30 21.81
N VAL A 701 -4.23 -20.63 21.72
CA VAL A 701 -4.51 -21.47 22.91
C VAL A 701 -3.37 -21.36 23.93
N ILE A 702 -2.12 -21.39 23.46
CA ILE A 702 -0.94 -21.18 24.33
C ILE A 702 -1.02 -19.79 24.99
N ASP A 703 -1.32 -18.74 24.22
CA ASP A 703 -1.43 -17.38 24.74
C ASP A 703 -2.52 -17.28 25.83
N GLN A 704 -3.67 -17.92 25.64
CA GLN A 704 -4.74 -17.98 26.65
C GLN A 704 -4.28 -18.65 27.96
N GLU A 705 -3.59 -19.79 27.87
CA GLU A 705 -3.06 -20.50 29.06
C GLU A 705 -1.98 -19.68 29.76
N MET A 706 -1.06 -19.06 29.01
CA MET A 706 0.00 -18.24 29.58
C MET A 706 -0.53 -16.95 30.20
N GLN A 707 -1.53 -16.30 29.59
CA GLN A 707 -2.17 -15.10 30.13
C GLN A 707 -2.97 -15.40 31.40
N THR A 708 -3.61 -16.58 31.48
CA THR A 708 -4.37 -17.01 32.67
C THR A 708 -3.50 -17.07 33.93
N ILE A 709 -2.21 -17.42 33.79
CA ILE A 709 -1.25 -17.42 34.89
C ILE A 709 -0.50 -16.09 35.07
N GLY A 710 -0.89 -15.02 34.36
CA GLY A 710 -0.26 -13.70 34.45
C GLY A 710 0.98 -13.52 33.55
N GLY A 711 1.18 -14.41 32.58
CA GLY A 711 2.26 -14.32 31.60
C GLY A 711 2.11 -13.14 30.66
N GLN A 712 3.20 -12.41 30.46
CA GLN A 712 3.30 -11.23 29.60
C GLN A 712 4.09 -11.58 28.34
N LYS A 713 3.48 -11.32 27.17
CA LYS A 713 4.07 -11.68 25.87
C LYS A 713 5.05 -10.60 25.41
N VAL A 714 6.27 -11.01 25.08
CA VAL A 714 7.34 -10.19 24.50
C VAL A 714 7.76 -10.75 23.14
N ASN A 715 8.56 -10.02 22.38
CA ASN A 715 9.14 -10.48 21.12
C ASN A 715 10.61 -10.08 21.07
N MET A 716 11.50 -11.07 21.18
CA MET A 716 12.95 -10.88 21.21
C MET A 716 13.56 -11.19 19.84
N PRO A 717 14.63 -10.47 19.43
CA PRO A 717 15.30 -10.70 18.15
C PRO A 717 15.78 -12.15 17.97
N SER A 718 15.66 -12.68 16.77
CA SER A 718 16.28 -13.97 16.40
C SER A 718 17.80 -13.88 16.28
N LEU A 719 18.34 -12.69 16.01
CA LEU A 719 19.79 -12.43 16.02
C LEU A 719 20.24 -12.04 17.42
N SER A 720 21.06 -12.88 18.05
CA SER A 720 21.61 -12.61 19.38
C SER A 720 23.11 -12.27 19.28
N PRO A 721 23.58 -11.20 19.94
CA PRO A 721 25.00 -10.86 19.99
C PRO A 721 25.84 -11.97 20.63
N ALA A 722 27.02 -12.25 20.06
CA ALA A 722 27.93 -13.27 20.59
C ALA A 722 28.43 -12.95 22.02
N GLU A 723 28.52 -11.67 22.37
CA GLU A 723 28.95 -11.21 23.71
C GLU A 723 28.09 -11.79 24.83
N LEU A 724 26.77 -11.82 24.66
CA LEU A 724 25.84 -12.38 25.64
C LEU A 724 26.09 -13.87 25.88
N TRP A 725 26.31 -14.63 24.80
CA TRP A 725 26.55 -16.08 24.85
C TRP A 725 27.94 -16.44 25.38
N ARG A 726 28.93 -15.56 25.19
CA ARG A 726 30.26 -15.71 25.78
C ARG A 726 30.23 -15.47 27.28
N ALA A 727 29.44 -14.48 27.75
CA ALA A 727 29.28 -14.22 29.17
C ALA A 727 28.78 -15.46 29.94
N THR A 728 27.94 -16.29 29.32
CA THR A 728 27.43 -17.54 29.91
C THR A 728 28.27 -18.77 29.60
N ASN A 729 29.40 -18.64 28.88
CA ASN A 729 30.20 -19.74 28.34
C ASN A 729 29.40 -20.72 27.44
N ARG A 730 28.24 -20.28 26.93
CA ARG A 730 27.38 -21.08 26.04
C ARG A 730 27.71 -20.93 24.57
N TRP A 731 28.48 -19.90 24.20
CA TRP A 731 28.99 -19.73 22.85
C TRP A 731 29.74 -20.99 22.38
N ASP A 732 30.76 -21.42 23.13
CA ASP A 732 31.62 -22.55 22.74
C ASP A 732 31.09 -23.92 23.19
N SER A 733 30.40 -24.00 24.33
CA SER A 733 29.89 -25.29 24.84
C SER A 733 28.75 -25.86 23.99
N MET A 734 27.95 -25.03 23.29
CA MET A 734 26.95 -25.51 22.33
C MET A 734 27.55 -26.04 21.01
N GLY A 735 28.85 -25.84 20.79
CA GLY A 735 29.57 -26.40 19.67
C GLY A 735 28.97 -26.04 18.31
N ARG A 736 28.75 -27.07 17.48
CA ARG A 736 28.30 -26.92 16.08
C ARG A 736 26.79 -26.77 15.92
N GLU A 737 26.00 -27.01 16.97
CA GLU A 737 24.54 -26.82 16.90
C GLU A 737 24.13 -25.34 16.93
N LEU A 738 25.03 -24.46 17.39
CA LEU A 738 24.82 -23.02 17.38
C LEU A 738 25.16 -22.43 16.02
N LEU A 739 24.16 -21.92 15.30
CA LEU A 739 24.38 -21.20 14.04
C LEU A 739 25.00 -19.84 14.29
N ARG A 740 26.27 -19.67 13.91
CA ARG A 740 27.05 -18.45 14.07
C ARG A 740 27.17 -17.71 12.74
N LEU A 741 27.08 -16.38 12.78
CA LEU A 741 27.20 -15.51 11.61
C LEU A 741 27.95 -14.22 11.96
N ARG A 742 28.38 -13.50 10.92
CA ARG A 742 29.04 -12.19 11.02
C ARG A 742 28.32 -11.16 10.18
N ASP A 743 28.15 -9.96 10.71
CA ASP A 743 27.61 -8.84 9.94
C ASP A 743 28.67 -8.22 9.01
N ARG A 744 28.27 -7.21 8.22
CA ARG A 744 29.17 -6.47 7.31
C ARG A 744 30.29 -5.69 8.01
N HIS A 745 30.19 -5.49 9.31
CA HIS A 745 31.19 -4.82 10.15
C HIS A 745 32.07 -5.83 10.91
N GLY A 746 31.91 -7.13 10.67
CA GLY A 746 32.65 -8.19 11.32
C GLY A 746 32.16 -8.51 12.74
N LYS A 747 31.04 -7.95 13.20
CA LYS A 747 30.46 -8.29 14.50
C LYS A 747 29.83 -9.67 14.46
N GLU A 748 30.05 -10.44 15.52
CA GLU A 748 29.60 -11.83 15.61
C GLU A 748 28.24 -11.94 16.29
N TYR A 749 27.37 -12.73 15.67
CA TYR A 749 26.02 -13.03 16.13
C TYR A 749 25.78 -14.54 16.05
N CYS A 750 24.76 -15.01 16.76
CA CYS A 750 24.15 -16.31 16.49
C CYS A 750 22.66 -16.13 16.17
N LEU A 751 22.10 -17.09 15.42
CA LEU A 751 20.66 -17.26 15.38
C LEU A 751 20.23 -17.99 16.65
N GLY A 752 19.40 -17.34 17.46
CA GLY A 752 19.06 -17.79 18.81
C GLY A 752 18.39 -19.18 18.81
N PRO A 753 19.04 -20.21 19.41
CA PRO A 753 18.39 -21.51 19.66
C PRO A 753 17.46 -21.48 20.87
N THR A 754 17.61 -20.46 21.72
CA THR A 754 16.87 -20.09 22.94
C THR A 754 17.32 -18.67 23.35
N HIS A 755 16.75 -18.11 24.42
CA HIS A 755 16.87 -16.69 24.79
C HIS A 755 17.17 -16.42 26.28
N GLU A 756 17.74 -17.38 27.05
CA GLU A 756 18.06 -17.14 28.48
C GLU A 756 18.97 -15.91 28.67
N GLU A 757 19.98 -15.75 27.83
CA GLU A 757 20.91 -14.63 27.91
C GLU A 757 20.23 -13.29 27.58
N ALA A 758 19.47 -13.26 26.50
CA ALA A 758 18.84 -12.04 25.99
C ALA A 758 17.81 -11.48 26.97
N ILE A 759 16.95 -12.35 27.54
CA ILE A 759 15.94 -11.93 28.51
C ILE A 759 16.57 -11.51 29.84
N THR A 760 17.62 -12.20 30.29
CA THR A 760 18.31 -11.83 31.53
C THR A 760 19.01 -10.49 31.40
N ALA A 761 19.67 -10.24 30.26
CA ALA A 761 20.28 -8.95 29.96
C ALA A 761 19.23 -7.82 29.90
N LEU A 762 18.04 -8.10 29.36
CA LEU A 762 16.92 -7.17 29.36
C LEU A 762 16.48 -6.83 30.79
N ILE A 763 16.28 -7.83 31.66
CA ILE A 763 15.92 -7.59 33.07
C ILE A 763 17.03 -6.85 33.82
N ALA A 764 18.29 -7.22 33.60
CA ALA A 764 19.44 -6.56 34.22
C ALA A 764 19.57 -5.08 33.83
N SER A 765 19.07 -4.69 32.64
CA SER A 765 19.03 -3.27 32.24
C SER A 765 18.09 -2.42 33.12
N GLN A 766 17.14 -3.04 33.82
CA GLN A 766 16.18 -2.39 34.70
C GLN A 766 16.77 -2.20 36.10
N LYS A 767 17.46 -1.07 36.33
CA LYS A 767 18.16 -0.78 37.60
C LYS A 767 17.25 -0.58 38.82
N THR A 768 15.94 -0.46 38.64
CA THR A 768 14.98 -0.06 39.68
C THR A 768 13.92 -1.12 39.99
N LEU A 769 14.17 -2.39 39.61
CA LEU A 769 13.21 -3.47 39.84
C LEU A 769 12.97 -3.71 41.35
N SER A 770 11.71 -3.68 41.78
CA SER A 770 11.32 -3.90 43.18
C SER A 770 10.72 -5.30 43.38
N TYR A 771 10.89 -5.88 44.56
CA TYR A 771 10.25 -7.15 44.94
C TYR A 771 8.73 -7.15 44.72
N LYS A 772 8.07 -5.97 44.78
CA LYS A 772 6.63 -5.81 44.54
C LYS A 772 6.21 -6.09 43.09
N GLN A 773 7.16 -6.09 42.15
CA GLN A 773 6.92 -6.40 40.74
C GLN A 773 7.13 -7.88 40.43
N LEU A 774 7.66 -8.65 41.37
CA LEU A 774 7.88 -10.09 41.21
C LEU A 774 6.66 -10.87 41.74
N PRO A 775 6.30 -12.01 41.12
CA PRO A 775 7.00 -12.67 40.02
C PRO A 775 6.73 -12.04 38.65
N LEU A 776 7.75 -11.98 37.80
CA LEU A 776 7.59 -11.64 36.38
C LEU A 776 7.59 -12.91 35.54
N LEU A 777 6.56 -13.10 34.71
CA LEU A 777 6.43 -14.22 33.77
C LEU A 777 6.49 -13.65 32.35
N LEU A 778 7.66 -13.69 31.69
CA LEU A 778 7.83 -13.13 30.35
C LEU A 778 7.97 -14.25 29.33
N TYR A 779 7.17 -14.24 28.25
CA TYR A 779 7.24 -15.29 27.23
C TYR A 779 7.15 -14.75 25.81
N GLN A 780 7.63 -15.52 24.84
CA GLN A 780 7.48 -15.22 23.42
C GLN A 780 7.09 -16.47 22.65
N VAL A 781 6.63 -16.30 21.42
CA VAL A 781 6.43 -17.39 20.46
C VAL A 781 7.11 -17.01 19.15
N THR A 782 8.35 -17.47 18.97
CA THR A 782 9.19 -17.04 17.83
C THR A 782 9.96 -18.22 17.24
N ARG A 783 10.52 -18.01 16.05
CA ARG A 783 11.37 -18.98 15.37
C ARG A 783 12.71 -19.11 16.09
N LYS A 784 13.16 -20.35 16.23
CA LYS A 784 14.45 -20.75 16.80
C LYS A 784 15.22 -21.54 15.75
N PHE A 785 16.54 -21.51 15.90
CA PHE A 785 17.45 -22.17 14.97
C PHE A 785 18.44 -23.06 15.73
N ARG A 786 18.51 -24.33 15.39
CA ARG A 786 19.49 -25.29 15.89
C ARG A 786 20.05 -26.07 14.70
N ASP A 787 21.37 -26.06 14.49
CA ASP A 787 21.98 -26.76 13.35
C ASP A 787 22.07 -28.27 13.61
N GLU A 788 20.90 -28.91 13.70
CA GLU A 788 20.78 -30.33 13.94
C GLU A 788 21.57 -31.11 12.86
N PRO A 789 22.57 -31.92 13.26
CA PRO A 789 23.42 -32.63 12.31
C PRO A 789 22.63 -33.63 11.46
N ARG A 790 21.55 -34.21 12.00
CA ARG A 790 20.69 -35.17 11.27
C ARG A 790 19.21 -34.83 11.45
N PRO A 791 18.70 -33.80 10.75
CA PRO A 791 17.28 -33.44 10.83
C PRO A 791 16.44 -34.61 10.30
N ARG A 792 15.33 -34.92 10.97
CA ARG A 792 14.48 -36.09 10.68
C ARG A 792 13.06 -35.90 11.19
N PHE A 793 12.15 -36.74 10.70
CA PHE A 793 10.76 -36.79 11.18
C PHE A 793 9.99 -35.47 10.97
N GLY A 794 10.21 -34.79 9.84
CA GLY A 794 9.46 -33.58 9.50
C GLY A 794 9.69 -32.45 10.51
N LEU A 795 8.59 -31.93 11.07
CA LEU A 795 8.61 -30.86 12.07
C LEU A 795 8.98 -31.34 13.48
N LEU A 796 9.15 -32.65 13.73
CA LEU A 796 9.55 -33.15 15.05
C LEU A 796 11.01 -32.81 15.37
N ARG A 797 11.90 -32.93 14.39
CA ARG A 797 13.34 -32.67 14.55
C ARG A 797 13.92 -31.95 13.33
N GLY A 798 13.61 -30.66 13.23
CA GLY A 798 14.11 -29.73 12.21
C GLY A 798 15.23 -28.81 12.72
N ARG A 799 15.76 -27.97 11.82
CA ARG A 799 16.75 -26.93 12.12
C ARG A 799 16.13 -25.58 12.42
N GLU A 800 15.02 -25.27 11.77
CA GLU A 800 14.20 -24.08 12.03
C GLU A 800 12.83 -24.52 12.54
N PHE A 801 12.41 -23.99 13.70
CA PHE A 801 11.14 -24.38 14.33
C PHE A 801 10.56 -23.24 15.18
N TYR A 802 9.24 -23.25 15.40
CA TYR A 802 8.62 -22.32 16.33
C TYR A 802 8.62 -22.91 17.74
N MET A 803 8.99 -22.07 18.70
CA MET A 803 8.97 -22.40 20.11
C MET A 803 8.31 -21.29 20.91
N LYS A 804 7.49 -21.68 21.88
CA LYS A 804 7.13 -20.80 22.98
C LYS A 804 8.16 -20.98 24.08
N ASP A 805 8.85 -19.92 24.46
CA ASP A 805 9.84 -19.88 25.53
C ASP A 805 9.43 -18.81 26.53
N MET A 806 9.44 -19.15 27.82
CA MET A 806 9.03 -18.31 28.94
C MET A 806 10.14 -18.31 29.96
N TYR A 807 10.34 -17.18 30.60
CA TYR A 807 11.35 -16.96 31.61
C TYR A 807 10.70 -16.27 32.81
N THR A 808 10.86 -16.87 33.98
CA THR A 808 10.34 -16.32 35.24
C THR A 808 11.45 -15.65 36.02
N PHE A 809 11.09 -14.60 36.76
CA PHE A 809 11.96 -13.92 37.71
C PHE A 809 11.21 -13.82 39.04
N ASP A 810 11.76 -14.45 40.07
CA ASP A 810 11.15 -14.65 41.37
C ASP A 810 12.03 -14.10 42.49
N SER A 811 11.43 -13.75 43.64
CA SER A 811 12.15 -13.10 44.74
C SER A 811 12.88 -14.04 45.67
N SER A 812 12.53 -15.33 45.68
CA SER A 812 13.17 -16.36 46.50
C SER A 812 12.99 -17.75 45.87
N PRO A 813 13.80 -18.75 46.28
CA PRO A 813 13.67 -20.12 45.76
C PRO A 813 12.28 -20.72 45.97
N GLU A 814 11.65 -20.42 47.11
CA GLU A 814 10.30 -20.91 47.44
C GLU A 814 9.25 -20.29 46.51
N ALA A 815 9.37 -18.99 46.22
CA ALA A 815 8.51 -18.32 45.25
C ALA A 815 8.71 -18.90 43.84
N ALA A 816 9.97 -19.14 43.44
CA ALA A 816 10.29 -19.74 42.15
C ALA A 816 9.70 -21.15 42.01
N GLN A 817 9.68 -21.95 43.08
CA GLN A 817 9.07 -23.28 43.09
C GLN A 817 7.54 -23.24 42.90
N LEU A 818 6.87 -22.25 43.51
CA LEU A 818 5.43 -22.02 43.31
C LEU A 818 5.15 -21.62 41.86
N THR A 819 5.92 -20.67 41.31
CA THR A 819 5.82 -20.25 39.91
C THR A 819 6.10 -21.41 38.95
N TYR A 820 7.09 -22.25 39.23
CA TYR A 820 7.41 -23.43 38.44
C TYR A 820 6.23 -24.41 38.38
N SER A 821 5.62 -24.67 39.54
CA SER A 821 4.44 -25.56 39.65
C SER A 821 3.26 -24.98 38.86
N LEU A 822 3.01 -23.67 38.99
CA LEU A 822 1.96 -22.96 38.26
C LEU A 822 2.11 -23.09 36.74
N VAL A 823 3.32 -22.91 36.21
CA VAL A 823 3.58 -23.06 34.77
C VAL A 823 3.42 -24.52 34.31
N CYS A 824 3.86 -25.49 35.13
CA CYS A 824 3.66 -26.92 34.83
C CYS A 824 2.17 -27.31 34.78
N ASP A 825 1.35 -26.75 35.67
CA ASP A 825 -0.09 -26.97 35.68
C ASP A 825 -0.75 -26.34 34.45
N ALA A 826 -0.30 -25.16 34.02
CA ALA A 826 -0.75 -24.52 32.78
C ALA A 826 -0.39 -25.36 31.53
N TYR A 827 0.80 -25.97 31.49
CA TYR A 827 1.17 -26.89 30.40
C TYR A 827 0.28 -28.15 30.41
N SER A 828 -0.01 -28.69 31.60
CA SER A 828 -0.91 -29.84 31.74
C SER A 828 -2.34 -29.50 31.26
N SER A 829 -2.84 -28.33 31.64
CA SER A 829 -4.11 -27.76 31.17
C SER A 829 -4.15 -27.61 29.65
N LEU A 830 -3.09 -27.04 29.05
CA LEU A 830 -2.96 -26.91 27.60
C LEU A 830 -3.12 -28.26 26.89
N PHE A 831 -2.37 -29.28 27.27
CA PHE A 831 -2.44 -30.59 26.61
C PHE A 831 -3.80 -31.28 26.83
N ASN A 832 -4.41 -31.12 28.01
CA ASN A 832 -5.76 -31.60 28.29
C ASN A 832 -6.80 -30.92 27.39
N ARG A 833 -6.73 -29.60 27.19
CA ARG A 833 -7.59 -28.85 26.27
C ARG A 833 -7.43 -29.27 24.81
N LEU A 834 -6.20 -29.64 24.42
CA LEU A 834 -5.91 -30.18 23.10
C LEU A 834 -6.34 -31.66 22.95
N GLY A 835 -6.80 -32.31 24.02
CA GLY A 835 -7.17 -33.73 23.99
C GLY A 835 -5.97 -34.67 23.82
N LEU A 836 -4.77 -34.21 24.16
CA LEU A 836 -3.53 -34.98 24.05
C LEU A 836 -3.16 -35.56 25.41
N ARG A 837 -2.94 -36.87 25.47
CA ARG A 837 -2.50 -37.57 26.69
C ARG A 837 -1.01 -37.37 26.93
N CYS A 838 -0.67 -36.19 27.44
CA CYS A 838 0.69 -35.82 27.78
C CYS A 838 1.04 -36.27 29.21
N VAL A 839 2.26 -36.79 29.40
CA VAL A 839 2.78 -37.21 30.69
C VAL A 839 3.92 -36.28 31.07
N LYS A 840 3.85 -35.70 32.27
CA LYS A 840 4.97 -34.97 32.88
C LYS A 840 5.95 -35.99 33.44
N VAL A 841 7.21 -35.96 33.04
CA VAL A 841 8.26 -36.88 33.50
C VAL A 841 9.41 -36.10 34.11
N GLN A 842 10.05 -36.65 35.14
CA GLN A 842 11.29 -36.09 35.67
C GLN A 842 12.42 -36.24 34.62
N ALA A 843 13.21 -35.19 34.43
CA ALA A 843 14.21 -35.09 33.37
C ALA A 843 15.55 -34.55 33.86
N ASP A 844 16.61 -34.71 33.06
CA ASP A 844 17.92 -34.12 33.33
C ASP A 844 17.91 -32.60 33.08
N VAL A 845 18.80 -31.88 33.76
CA VAL A 845 18.95 -30.41 33.63
C VAL A 845 19.83 -30.03 32.43
N GLY A 846 20.64 -30.95 31.90
CA GLY A 846 21.43 -30.77 30.68
C GLY A 846 22.30 -29.52 30.64
N SER A 847 22.54 -28.99 29.43
CA SER A 847 23.38 -27.81 29.19
C SER A 847 22.71 -26.49 29.62
N ILE A 848 21.38 -26.47 29.67
CA ILE A 848 20.57 -25.36 30.18
C ILE A 848 20.88 -25.15 31.68
N GLY A 849 21.13 -26.23 32.42
CA GLY A 849 21.49 -26.24 33.84
C GLY A 849 20.28 -26.03 34.75
N GLY A 850 20.52 -25.94 36.06
CA GLY A 850 19.47 -25.78 37.07
C GLY A 850 19.50 -26.87 38.13
N THR A 851 18.47 -26.91 38.98
CA THR A 851 18.35 -27.90 40.09
C THR A 851 17.17 -28.84 39.94
N MET A 852 16.19 -28.50 39.10
CA MET A 852 14.99 -29.31 38.86
C MET A 852 14.51 -29.15 37.43
N SER A 853 14.12 -30.26 36.79
CA SER A 853 13.64 -30.28 35.40
C SER A 853 12.54 -31.32 35.19
N HIS A 854 11.56 -30.98 34.34
CA HIS A 854 10.50 -31.88 33.90
C HIS A 854 10.26 -31.73 32.40
N GLU A 855 10.09 -32.86 31.72
CA GLU A 855 9.69 -32.94 30.33
C GLU A 855 8.20 -33.29 30.22
N PHE A 856 7.55 -32.75 29.21
CA PHE A 856 6.18 -33.06 28.83
C PHE A 856 6.23 -33.94 27.59
N GLN A 857 5.84 -35.19 27.77
CA GLN A 857 6.08 -36.26 26.81
C GLN A 857 4.75 -36.83 26.29
N LEU A 858 4.64 -37.02 24.97
CA LEU A 858 3.54 -37.75 24.36
C LEU A 858 3.96 -39.20 24.09
N PRO A 859 3.38 -40.20 24.78
CA PRO A 859 3.76 -41.60 24.58
C PRO A 859 3.43 -42.10 23.18
N VAL A 860 4.46 -42.48 22.41
CA VAL A 860 4.35 -43.04 21.05
C VAL A 860 5.66 -43.71 20.61
N ASP A 861 5.57 -44.79 19.84
CA ASP A 861 6.71 -45.66 19.49
C ASP A 861 7.79 -44.99 18.64
N ILE A 862 7.44 -43.94 17.88
CA ILE A 862 8.40 -43.15 17.10
C ILE A 862 9.19 -42.14 17.96
N GLY A 863 8.77 -41.97 19.22
CA GLY A 863 9.44 -41.13 20.20
C GLY A 863 10.90 -41.49 20.36
N GLU A 864 11.74 -40.47 20.52
CA GLU A 864 13.18 -40.65 20.67
C GLU A 864 13.56 -40.92 22.14
N ASP A 865 12.74 -40.44 23.07
CA ASP A 865 12.99 -40.56 24.50
C ASP A 865 12.39 -41.86 25.05
N ARG A 866 13.12 -42.50 25.97
CA ARG A 866 12.68 -43.70 26.68
C ARG A 866 12.18 -43.28 28.06
N LEU A 867 10.92 -43.57 28.33
CA LEU A 867 10.22 -43.20 29.55
C LEU A 867 9.95 -44.45 30.37
N VAL A 868 10.04 -44.33 31.69
CA VAL A 868 9.49 -45.33 32.60
C VAL A 868 8.28 -44.77 33.32
N LEU A 869 7.24 -45.58 33.40
CA LEU A 869 5.97 -45.26 34.03
C LEU A 869 5.65 -46.31 35.09
N CYS A 870 5.26 -45.87 36.28
CA CYS A 870 4.75 -46.77 37.30
C CYS A 870 3.21 -46.85 37.22
N PRO A 871 2.62 -48.02 36.92
CA PRO A 871 1.18 -48.20 36.89
C PRO A 871 0.54 -48.05 38.27
N SER A 872 1.32 -48.21 39.36
CA SER A 872 0.80 -48.27 40.73
C SER A 872 0.77 -46.92 41.46
N CYS A 873 1.60 -45.93 41.11
CA CYS A 873 1.72 -44.69 41.90
C CYS A 873 2.09 -43.41 41.12
N HIS A 874 1.70 -43.33 39.84
CA HIS A 874 1.88 -42.15 38.96
C HIS A 874 3.32 -41.64 38.78
N PHE A 875 4.33 -42.36 39.28
CA PHE A 875 5.73 -42.03 39.07
C PHE A 875 6.09 -42.17 37.58
N SER A 876 6.77 -41.15 37.04
CA SER A 876 7.19 -41.10 35.65
C SER A 876 8.52 -40.36 35.52
N ALA A 877 9.47 -40.96 34.81
CA ALA A 877 10.82 -40.42 34.65
C ALA A 877 11.41 -40.80 33.29
N ASN A 878 12.29 -39.95 32.76
CA ASN A 878 13.14 -40.33 31.63
C ASN A 878 14.17 -41.37 32.12
N VAL A 879 14.41 -42.42 31.33
CA VAL A 879 15.36 -43.50 31.66
C VAL A 879 16.74 -42.95 32.02
N GLU A 880 17.15 -41.84 31.41
CA GLU A 880 18.43 -41.19 31.68
C GLU A 880 18.59 -40.69 33.13
N THR A 881 17.48 -40.47 33.85
CA THR A 881 17.47 -40.01 35.23
C THR A 881 17.50 -41.14 36.27
N LEU A 882 17.44 -42.40 35.83
CA LEU A 882 17.41 -43.56 36.71
C LEU A 882 18.71 -44.36 36.66
N ASP A 883 19.12 -44.86 37.82
CA ASP A 883 20.21 -45.84 37.91
C ASP A 883 19.82 -47.12 37.17
N SER A 884 20.70 -47.58 36.28
CA SER A 884 20.52 -48.78 35.44
C SER A 884 20.35 -50.09 36.23
N SER A 885 20.59 -50.08 37.55
CA SER A 885 20.39 -51.21 38.47
C SER A 885 18.98 -51.27 39.08
N ARG A 886 18.14 -50.25 38.86
CA ARG A 886 16.86 -50.08 39.57
C ARG A 886 15.68 -50.55 38.73
N THR A 887 15.09 -51.69 39.11
CA THR A 887 13.96 -52.32 38.40
C THR A 887 12.58 -51.97 38.97
N ASN A 888 12.53 -51.40 40.18
CA ASN A 888 11.29 -51.10 40.90
C ASN A 888 11.09 -49.58 41.06
N CYS A 889 9.83 -49.16 41.10
CA CYS A 889 9.44 -47.78 41.26
C CYS A 889 10.00 -47.17 42.57
N PRO A 890 10.68 -46.01 42.52
CA PRO A 890 11.25 -45.38 43.71
C PRO A 890 10.18 -44.92 44.72
N ALA A 891 8.95 -44.66 44.26
CA ALA A 891 7.87 -44.14 45.10
C ALA A 891 7.06 -45.25 45.80
N CYS A 892 6.76 -46.37 45.11
CA CYS A 892 5.89 -47.42 45.64
C CYS A 892 6.40 -48.85 45.48
N GLN A 893 7.65 -49.04 45.02
CA GLN A 893 8.29 -50.35 44.83
C GLN A 893 7.60 -51.31 43.83
N GLY A 894 6.55 -50.88 43.15
CA GLY A 894 5.89 -51.64 42.08
C GLY A 894 6.73 -51.72 40.79
N PRO A 895 6.34 -52.58 39.83
CA PRO A 895 7.05 -52.73 38.57
C PRO A 895 6.99 -51.45 37.72
N LEU A 896 8.07 -51.13 37.00
CA LEU A 896 8.12 -50.04 36.03
C LEU A 896 7.85 -50.57 34.62
N THR A 897 7.09 -49.82 33.83
CA THR A 897 6.84 -50.11 32.41
C THR A 897 7.58 -49.09 31.55
N GLU A 898 8.33 -49.57 30.57
CA GLU A 898 9.04 -48.70 29.64
C GLU A 898 8.16 -48.39 28.41
N THR A 899 8.18 -47.14 27.95
CA THR A 899 7.54 -46.70 26.72
C THR A 899 8.39 -45.61 26.05
N LYS A 900 8.10 -45.29 24.79
CA LYS A 900 8.78 -44.20 24.08
C LYS A 900 7.91 -42.94 24.06
N GLY A 901 8.53 -41.77 23.96
CA GLY A 901 7.83 -40.49 23.98
C GLY A 901 8.41 -39.44 23.03
N ILE A 902 7.53 -38.54 22.57
CA ILE A 902 7.93 -37.30 21.91
C ILE A 902 7.87 -36.16 22.93
N GLU A 903 9.02 -35.55 23.20
CA GLU A 903 9.13 -34.37 24.04
C GLU A 903 8.48 -33.15 23.37
N VAL A 904 7.37 -32.68 23.91
CA VAL A 904 6.63 -31.52 23.40
C VAL A 904 6.83 -30.24 24.22
N GLY A 905 7.41 -30.37 25.41
CA GLY A 905 7.77 -29.26 26.27
C GLY A 905 8.78 -29.64 27.34
N HIS A 906 9.50 -28.64 27.84
CA HIS A 906 10.53 -28.81 28.86
C HIS A 906 10.53 -27.62 29.81
N THR A 907 10.62 -27.88 31.10
CA THR A 907 10.57 -26.86 32.14
C THR A 907 11.75 -27.01 33.10
N PHE A 908 12.53 -25.95 33.30
CA PHE A 908 13.73 -25.93 34.13
C PHE A 908 13.62 -24.86 35.22
N TYR A 909 14.03 -25.21 36.44
CA TYR A 909 14.34 -24.24 37.48
C TYR A 909 15.84 -23.94 37.45
N LEU A 910 16.22 -22.72 37.04
CA LEU A 910 17.59 -22.30 36.74
C LEU A 910 18.33 -21.74 37.97
N GLY A 911 17.60 -21.42 39.04
CA GLY A 911 18.13 -20.69 40.18
C GLY A 911 18.73 -19.34 39.76
N THR A 912 19.87 -18.97 40.35
CA THR A 912 20.58 -17.71 40.02
C THR A 912 21.63 -17.86 38.90
N LYS A 913 21.59 -18.93 38.09
CA LYS A 913 22.64 -19.23 37.09
C LYS A 913 22.90 -18.06 36.14
N TYR A 914 21.86 -17.51 35.53
CA TYR A 914 21.99 -16.41 34.57
C TYR A 914 21.95 -15.04 35.27
N SER A 915 21.11 -14.88 36.29
CA SER A 915 20.98 -13.60 37.01
C SER A 915 22.29 -13.17 37.68
N SER A 916 23.09 -14.12 38.20
CA SER A 916 24.42 -13.83 38.76
C SER A 916 25.42 -13.32 37.72
N ILE A 917 25.35 -13.80 36.47
CA ILE A 917 26.27 -13.43 35.39
C ILE A 917 25.95 -12.03 34.84
N PHE A 918 24.67 -11.76 34.57
CA PHE A 918 24.24 -10.47 34.02
C PHE A 918 23.91 -9.44 35.09
N ASN A 919 24.02 -9.80 36.37
CA ASN A 919 23.65 -8.96 37.51
C ASN A 919 22.17 -8.52 37.48
N ALA A 920 21.26 -9.43 37.15
CA ALA A 920 19.82 -9.19 37.20
C ALA A 920 19.33 -9.17 38.65
N GLN A 921 19.29 -7.97 39.23
CA GLN A 921 18.96 -7.73 40.63
C GLN A 921 17.61 -7.02 40.81
N PHE A 922 17.01 -7.19 41.98
CA PHE A 922 15.87 -6.43 42.46
C PHE A 922 16.10 -5.93 43.89
N ILE A 923 15.37 -4.90 44.30
CA ILE A 923 15.37 -4.40 45.68
C ILE A 923 14.40 -5.23 46.51
N ASN A 924 14.93 -5.95 47.50
CA ASN A 924 14.16 -6.82 48.39
C ASN A 924 13.36 -6.03 49.45
N VAL A 925 12.58 -6.75 50.28
CA VAL A 925 11.76 -6.17 51.35
C VAL A 925 12.54 -5.36 52.39
N HIS A 926 13.86 -5.59 52.49
CA HIS A 926 14.77 -4.89 53.39
C HIS A 926 15.52 -3.73 52.71
N GLY A 927 15.15 -3.36 51.47
CA GLY A 927 15.78 -2.28 50.71
C GLY A 927 17.17 -2.63 50.16
N LYS A 928 17.58 -3.90 50.17
CA LYS A 928 18.89 -4.36 49.67
C LYS A 928 18.75 -5.00 48.28
N PRO A 929 19.75 -4.86 47.39
CA PRO A 929 19.78 -5.59 46.14
C PRO A 929 19.91 -7.10 46.39
N SER A 930 19.16 -7.91 45.64
CA SER A 930 19.21 -9.37 45.66
C SER A 930 19.06 -9.90 44.23
N LEU A 931 19.70 -11.02 43.91
CA LEU A 931 19.59 -11.65 42.59
C LEU A 931 18.22 -12.27 42.41
N ALA A 932 17.63 -12.14 41.23
CA ALA A 932 16.37 -12.80 40.90
C ALA A 932 16.60 -14.31 40.70
N GLU A 933 15.72 -15.13 41.27
CA GLU A 933 15.63 -16.56 40.96
C GLU A 933 14.93 -16.76 39.62
N MET A 934 15.42 -17.70 38.81
CA MET A 934 14.94 -17.86 37.44
C MET A 934 14.40 -19.26 37.14
N GLY A 935 13.37 -19.31 36.29
CA GLY A 935 12.93 -20.52 35.60
C GLY A 935 12.83 -20.30 34.10
N CYS A 936 12.97 -21.37 33.30
CA CYS A 936 12.69 -21.32 31.86
C CYS A 936 11.80 -22.47 31.41
N TYR A 937 10.85 -22.16 30.52
CA TYR A 937 9.78 -23.08 30.15
C TYR A 937 9.57 -23.03 28.63
N GLY A 938 9.81 -24.14 27.95
CA GLY A 938 9.74 -24.30 26.50
C GLY A 938 8.58 -25.18 26.05
N LEU A 939 7.89 -24.81 24.97
CA LEU A 939 6.97 -25.66 24.20
C LEU A 939 7.36 -25.61 22.73
N GLY A 940 7.59 -26.78 22.12
CA GLY A 940 7.88 -26.87 20.69
C GLY A 940 6.59 -26.72 19.88
N VAL A 941 6.21 -25.52 19.47
CA VAL A 941 4.90 -25.26 18.82
C VAL A 941 4.72 -26.06 17.53
N THR A 942 5.71 -26.04 16.63
CA THR A 942 5.66 -26.84 15.40
C THR A 942 5.76 -28.34 15.68
N ARG A 943 6.49 -28.72 16.74
CA ARG A 943 6.61 -30.11 17.18
C ARG A 943 5.28 -30.65 17.74
N ILE A 944 4.56 -29.86 18.54
CA ILE A 944 3.23 -30.20 19.07
C ILE A 944 2.25 -30.48 17.94
N LEU A 945 2.25 -29.68 16.87
CA LEU A 945 1.38 -29.93 15.70
C LEU A 945 1.67 -31.29 15.06
N ALA A 946 2.94 -31.58 14.78
CA ALA A 946 3.31 -32.86 14.17
C ALA A 946 3.05 -34.04 15.11
N ALA A 947 3.36 -33.89 16.41
CA ALA A 947 3.12 -34.94 17.40
C ALA A 947 1.62 -35.21 17.60
N ALA A 948 0.77 -34.18 17.54
CA ALA A 948 -0.67 -34.36 17.58
C ALA A 948 -1.18 -35.17 16.37
N ILE A 949 -0.66 -34.89 15.16
CA ILE A 949 -0.97 -35.68 13.96
C ILE A 949 -0.46 -37.11 14.12
N GLU A 950 0.74 -37.31 14.65
CA GLU A 950 1.33 -38.63 14.88
C GLU A 950 0.44 -39.50 15.78
N VAL A 951 -0.03 -38.94 16.89
CA VAL A 951 -0.80 -39.68 17.90
C VAL A 951 -2.25 -39.89 17.48
N LEU A 952 -2.89 -38.89 16.86
CA LEU A 952 -4.33 -38.93 16.58
C LEU A 952 -4.67 -39.53 15.21
N SER A 953 -3.78 -39.43 14.23
CA SER A 953 -4.10 -39.81 12.84
C SER A 953 -4.11 -41.32 12.63
N THR A 954 -4.94 -41.76 11.69
CA THR A 954 -4.87 -43.12 11.13
C THR A 954 -3.73 -43.21 10.11
N GLU A 955 -3.46 -44.40 9.57
CA GLU A 955 -2.39 -44.58 8.57
C GLU A 955 -2.53 -43.69 7.33
N ASP A 956 -3.75 -43.43 6.86
CA ASP A 956 -3.96 -42.71 5.59
C ASP A 956 -4.66 -41.36 5.74
N CYS A 957 -5.17 -41.05 6.94
CA CYS A 957 -6.02 -39.87 7.16
C CYS A 957 -5.58 -39.11 8.41
N ILE A 958 -5.41 -37.80 8.24
CA ILE A 958 -5.08 -36.89 9.33
C ILE A 958 -6.25 -36.79 10.30
N ARG A 959 -5.94 -36.69 11.59
CA ARG A 959 -6.86 -36.28 12.65
C ARG A 959 -6.23 -35.13 13.43
N TRP A 960 -6.97 -34.04 13.52
CA TRP A 960 -6.55 -32.87 14.26
C TRP A 960 -7.15 -32.89 15.66
N PRO A 961 -6.43 -32.35 16.67
CA PRO A 961 -7.09 -31.81 17.85
C PRO A 961 -8.20 -30.85 17.43
N SER A 962 -9.39 -30.94 18.04
CA SER A 962 -10.57 -30.17 17.60
C SER A 962 -10.27 -28.66 17.53
N LEU A 963 -9.54 -28.12 18.50
CA LEU A 963 -9.17 -26.71 18.56
C LEU A 963 -8.14 -26.30 17.49
N LEU A 964 -7.36 -27.24 16.95
CA LEU A 964 -6.26 -26.97 16.01
C LEU A 964 -6.62 -27.28 14.56
N ALA A 965 -7.76 -27.94 14.31
CA ALA A 965 -8.21 -28.24 12.96
C ALA A 965 -8.23 -26.94 12.12
N PRO A 966 -7.57 -26.90 10.94
CA PRO A 966 -7.52 -25.69 10.13
C PRO A 966 -8.92 -25.13 9.85
N TYR A 967 -9.86 -26.02 9.51
CA TYR A 967 -11.28 -25.73 9.34
C TYR A 967 -12.10 -26.82 10.02
N GLN A 968 -13.17 -26.45 10.70
CA GLN A 968 -14.04 -27.40 11.41
C GLN A 968 -14.93 -28.20 10.45
N VAL A 969 -15.44 -27.55 9.39
CA VAL A 969 -16.49 -28.12 8.54
C VAL A 969 -16.09 -28.06 7.07
N CYS A 970 -16.19 -29.18 6.35
CA CYS A 970 -16.09 -29.24 4.90
C CYS A 970 -17.43 -29.68 4.30
N LEU A 971 -18.07 -28.80 3.52
CA LEU A 971 -19.35 -29.05 2.88
C LEU A 971 -19.14 -29.48 1.42
N ILE A 972 -19.66 -30.65 1.07
CA ILE A 972 -19.54 -31.26 -0.27
C ILE A 972 -20.93 -31.21 -0.96
N PRO A 973 -21.13 -30.30 -1.93
CA PRO A 973 -22.35 -30.28 -2.76
C PRO A 973 -22.38 -31.44 -3.76
N PRO A 974 -23.52 -31.74 -4.40
CA PRO A 974 -23.64 -32.74 -5.46
C PRO A 974 -22.66 -32.53 -6.63
N LYS A 975 -22.41 -33.58 -7.41
CA LYS A 975 -21.61 -33.47 -8.65
C LYS A 975 -22.42 -32.71 -9.71
N LYS A 976 -21.78 -31.78 -10.42
CA LYS A 976 -22.40 -31.06 -11.53
C LYS A 976 -22.81 -32.04 -12.64
N GLY A 977 -24.04 -31.93 -13.14
CA GLY A 977 -24.63 -32.84 -14.13
C GLY A 977 -25.16 -34.16 -13.56
N SER A 978 -25.20 -34.36 -12.22
CA SER A 978 -25.86 -35.52 -11.61
C SER A 978 -27.37 -35.30 -11.43
N LYS A 979 -28.12 -36.37 -11.18
CA LYS A 979 -29.57 -36.31 -10.93
C LYS A 979 -29.91 -35.46 -9.69
N GLU A 980 -28.96 -35.35 -8.78
CA GLU A 980 -29.04 -34.63 -7.51
C GLU A 980 -28.54 -33.18 -7.61
N GLU A 981 -28.18 -32.66 -8.79
CA GLU A 981 -27.65 -31.29 -8.95
C GLU A 981 -28.58 -30.21 -8.35
N ALA A 982 -29.90 -30.46 -8.32
CA ALA A 982 -30.87 -29.61 -7.67
C ALA A 982 -30.58 -29.37 -6.16
N ALA A 983 -29.90 -30.29 -5.48
CA ALA A 983 -29.52 -30.13 -4.07
C ALA A 983 -28.29 -29.22 -3.86
N ALA A 984 -27.65 -28.72 -4.93
CA ALA A 984 -26.51 -27.81 -4.81
C ALA A 984 -26.89 -26.45 -4.17
N GLU A 985 -28.12 -25.97 -4.41
CA GLU A 985 -28.62 -24.76 -3.76
C GLU A 985 -28.84 -24.99 -2.26
N LEU A 986 -29.35 -26.16 -1.87
CA LEU A 986 -29.55 -26.55 -0.47
C LEU A 986 -28.22 -26.65 0.29
N ALA A 987 -27.18 -27.20 -0.34
CA ALA A 987 -25.82 -27.17 0.20
C ALA A 987 -25.32 -25.74 0.44
N GLY A 988 -25.57 -24.84 -0.51
CA GLY A 988 -25.23 -23.43 -0.37
C GLY A 988 -25.99 -22.73 0.75
N HIS A 989 -27.30 -22.98 0.87
CA HIS A 989 -28.10 -22.43 1.95
C HIS A 989 -27.68 -22.98 3.31
N LEU A 990 -27.34 -24.28 3.39
CA LEU A 990 -26.82 -24.86 4.62
C LEU A 990 -25.51 -24.21 5.04
N TYR A 991 -24.59 -23.94 4.11
CA TYR A 991 -23.37 -23.18 4.39
C TYR A 991 -23.70 -21.83 5.04
N ASP A 992 -24.57 -21.03 4.39
CA ASP A 992 -24.94 -19.70 4.87
C ASP A 992 -25.57 -19.80 6.26
N HIS A 993 -26.51 -20.72 6.46
CA HIS A 993 -27.17 -20.93 7.75
C HIS A 993 -26.20 -21.37 8.85
N ILE A 994 -25.23 -22.24 8.57
CA ILE A 994 -24.21 -22.61 9.58
C ILE A 994 -23.42 -21.36 9.98
N THR A 995 -22.99 -20.54 9.02
CA THR A 995 -22.20 -19.34 9.31
C THR A 995 -22.99 -18.21 9.97
N GLU A 996 -24.31 -18.15 9.75
CA GLU A 996 -25.19 -17.14 10.36
C GLU A 996 -25.69 -17.57 11.75
N ALA A 997 -26.09 -18.83 11.91
CA ALA A 997 -26.69 -19.35 13.14
C ALA A 997 -25.67 -19.84 14.18
N VAL A 998 -24.43 -20.14 13.76
CA VAL A 998 -23.34 -20.56 14.65
C VAL A 998 -22.16 -19.60 14.48
N PRO A 999 -22.17 -18.41 15.13
CA PRO A 999 -21.16 -17.36 14.92
C PRO A 999 -19.73 -17.82 15.15
N GLN A 1000 -19.51 -18.75 16.09
CA GLN A 1000 -18.18 -19.29 16.35
C GLN A 1000 -17.61 -20.09 15.16
N LEU A 1001 -18.43 -20.54 14.21
CA LEU A 1001 -17.97 -21.21 12.99
C LEU A 1001 -17.77 -20.25 11.81
N GLN A 1002 -17.88 -18.94 12.02
CA GLN A 1002 -17.60 -17.96 10.97
C GLN A 1002 -16.12 -18.07 10.54
N GLY A 1003 -15.91 -18.38 9.26
CA GLY A 1003 -14.58 -18.62 8.70
C GLY A 1003 -14.02 -20.02 8.94
N GLU A 1004 -14.75 -20.93 9.60
CA GLU A 1004 -14.38 -22.32 9.90
C GLU A 1004 -15.05 -23.35 8.97
N VAL A 1005 -15.94 -22.89 8.09
CA VAL A 1005 -16.68 -23.70 7.12
C VAL A 1005 -16.09 -23.50 5.73
N LEU A 1006 -15.68 -24.61 5.09
CA LEU A 1006 -15.25 -24.67 3.69
C LEU A 1006 -16.32 -25.31 2.81
N LEU A 1007 -16.49 -24.77 1.61
CA LEU A 1007 -17.30 -25.38 0.56
C LEU A 1007 -16.38 -26.02 -0.49
N ASP A 1008 -16.47 -27.33 -0.69
CA ASP A 1008 -15.75 -28.03 -1.76
C ASP A 1008 -16.48 -27.85 -3.11
N ASP A 1009 -16.20 -26.73 -3.76
CA ASP A 1009 -16.78 -26.29 -5.02
C ASP A 1009 -16.20 -27.01 -6.25
N ARG A 1010 -15.32 -28.00 -6.07
CA ARG A 1010 -14.76 -28.85 -7.14
C ARG A 1010 -15.79 -29.87 -7.66
N THR A 1011 -16.98 -29.38 -8.03
CA THR A 1011 -18.18 -30.15 -8.43
C THR A 1011 -18.01 -30.98 -9.72
N HIS A 1012 -16.89 -30.82 -10.43
CA HIS A 1012 -16.48 -31.70 -11.52
C HIS A 1012 -16.04 -33.09 -11.01
N LEU A 1013 -15.58 -33.19 -9.76
CA LEU A 1013 -15.19 -34.44 -9.10
C LEU A 1013 -16.41 -35.16 -8.49
N THR A 1014 -16.33 -36.49 -8.41
CA THR A 1014 -17.33 -37.30 -7.71
C THR A 1014 -17.34 -36.97 -6.21
N ILE A 1015 -18.49 -37.15 -5.55
CA ILE A 1015 -18.60 -37.01 -4.09
C ILE A 1015 -17.58 -37.93 -3.40
N GLY A 1016 -17.43 -39.17 -3.87
CA GLY A 1016 -16.47 -40.12 -3.31
C GLY A 1016 -15.01 -39.63 -3.36
N ASN A 1017 -14.58 -39.01 -4.47
CA ASN A 1017 -13.23 -38.45 -4.57
C ASN A 1017 -13.05 -37.27 -3.61
N ARG A 1018 -14.05 -36.37 -3.53
CA ARG A 1018 -14.00 -35.22 -2.62
C ARG A 1018 -14.05 -35.63 -1.14
N LEU A 1019 -14.83 -36.65 -0.81
CA LEU A 1019 -14.86 -37.23 0.54
C LEU A 1019 -13.52 -37.87 0.89
N LYS A 1020 -12.89 -38.60 -0.05
CA LYS A 1020 -11.54 -39.15 0.14
C LYS A 1020 -10.52 -38.05 0.43
N ASP A 1021 -10.56 -36.94 -0.32
CA ASP A 1021 -9.71 -35.77 -0.05
C ASP A 1021 -10.02 -35.18 1.34
N ALA A 1022 -11.29 -34.97 1.67
CA ALA A 1022 -11.71 -34.42 2.96
C ALA A 1022 -11.25 -35.28 4.15
N ASN A 1023 -11.33 -36.61 4.01
CA ASN A 1023 -10.84 -37.57 5.00
C ASN A 1023 -9.32 -37.44 5.20
N LYS A 1024 -8.57 -37.31 4.09
CA LYS A 1024 -7.10 -37.13 4.13
C LYS A 1024 -6.69 -35.85 4.84
N PHE A 1025 -7.37 -34.74 4.60
CA PHE A 1025 -7.12 -33.45 5.26
C PHE A 1025 -7.54 -33.42 6.73
N GLY A 1026 -8.46 -34.30 7.13
CA GLY A 1026 -8.87 -34.47 8.52
C GLY A 1026 -9.85 -33.43 9.04
N TYR A 1027 -10.71 -32.86 8.18
CA TYR A 1027 -11.77 -31.94 8.66
C TYR A 1027 -12.66 -32.64 9.70
N PRO A 1028 -12.85 -32.11 10.92
CA PRO A 1028 -13.61 -32.78 11.96
C PRO A 1028 -15.03 -33.19 11.51
N PHE A 1029 -15.71 -32.33 10.75
CA PHE A 1029 -17.02 -32.58 10.19
C PHE A 1029 -17.01 -32.46 8.66
N VAL A 1030 -17.49 -33.49 7.96
CA VAL A 1030 -17.74 -33.44 6.52
C VAL A 1030 -19.22 -33.60 6.26
N ILE A 1031 -19.84 -32.61 5.61
CA ILE A 1031 -21.29 -32.57 5.37
C ILE A 1031 -21.55 -32.71 3.89
N ILE A 1032 -22.33 -33.71 3.49
CA ILE A 1032 -22.59 -34.05 2.10
C ILE A 1032 -24.08 -33.82 1.80
N ALA A 1033 -24.33 -33.01 0.77
CA ALA A 1033 -25.66 -32.91 0.17
C ALA A 1033 -25.74 -33.88 -1.01
N ALA A 1034 -26.47 -34.99 -0.81
CA ALA A 1034 -26.66 -36.05 -1.81
C ALA A 1034 -28.16 -36.26 -2.10
N LYS A 1035 -28.56 -37.48 -2.45
CA LYS A 1035 -29.95 -37.82 -2.83
C LYS A 1035 -31.00 -37.41 -1.77
N ARG A 1036 -30.71 -37.67 -0.49
CA ARG A 1036 -31.62 -37.40 0.64
C ARG A 1036 -31.79 -35.90 0.95
N ALA A 1037 -30.93 -35.04 0.40
CA ALA A 1037 -31.11 -33.61 0.53
C ALA A 1037 -32.32 -33.10 -0.29
N LEU A 1038 -32.83 -33.90 -1.23
CA LEU A 1038 -34.05 -33.60 -2.00
C LEU A 1038 -35.33 -34.14 -1.35
N GLU A 1039 -35.24 -34.84 -0.22
CA GLU A 1039 -36.41 -35.29 0.57
C GLU A 1039 -37.04 -34.09 1.29
N ASP A 1040 -38.30 -34.23 1.72
CA ASP A 1040 -38.99 -33.25 2.58
C ASP A 1040 -39.31 -33.92 3.93
N PRO A 1041 -38.65 -33.52 5.04
CA PRO A 1041 -37.62 -32.47 5.12
C PRO A 1041 -36.26 -32.91 4.56
N ALA A 1042 -35.44 -31.94 4.13
CA ALA A 1042 -34.11 -32.21 3.54
C ALA A 1042 -33.13 -32.78 4.57
N HIS A 1043 -32.49 -33.92 4.24
CA HIS A 1043 -31.49 -34.56 5.08
C HIS A 1043 -30.09 -34.47 4.47
N PHE A 1044 -29.10 -34.11 5.30
CA PHE A 1044 -27.69 -34.04 4.95
C PHE A 1044 -26.93 -35.16 5.64
N GLU A 1045 -26.01 -35.78 4.91
CA GLU A 1045 -25.13 -36.83 5.45
C GLU A 1045 -23.94 -36.15 6.14
N VAL A 1046 -23.78 -36.38 7.44
CA VAL A 1046 -22.73 -35.76 8.27
C VAL A 1046 -21.78 -36.84 8.75
N TRP A 1047 -20.51 -36.69 8.39
CA TRP A 1047 -19.40 -37.53 8.81
C TRP A 1047 -18.65 -36.85 9.95
N CYS A 1048 -18.67 -37.47 11.13
CA CYS A 1048 -17.89 -37.06 12.29
C CYS A 1048 -16.55 -37.81 12.28
N GLN A 1049 -15.51 -37.20 11.71
CA GLN A 1049 -14.25 -37.90 11.40
C GLN A 1049 -13.52 -38.44 12.65
N ASN A 1050 -13.64 -37.75 13.78
CA ASN A 1050 -13.00 -38.14 15.03
C ASN A 1050 -13.67 -39.34 15.71
N THR A 1051 -14.99 -39.53 15.51
CA THR A 1051 -15.74 -40.67 16.09
C THR A 1051 -15.98 -41.79 15.08
N GLY A 1052 -15.87 -41.50 13.77
CA GLY A 1052 -16.20 -42.43 12.69
C GLY A 1052 -17.71 -42.57 12.45
N GLU A 1053 -18.54 -41.80 13.14
CA GLU A 1053 -20.00 -41.86 13.03
C GLU A 1053 -20.49 -41.13 11.77
N VAL A 1054 -21.46 -41.73 11.08
CA VAL A 1054 -22.15 -41.14 9.93
C VAL A 1054 -23.63 -41.07 10.24
N VAL A 1055 -24.16 -39.85 10.29
CA VAL A 1055 -25.56 -39.57 10.62
C VAL A 1055 -26.25 -38.79 9.51
N PHE A 1056 -27.56 -38.95 9.38
CA PHE A 1056 -28.39 -38.16 8.46
C PHE A 1056 -29.23 -37.19 9.27
N LEU A 1057 -28.95 -35.90 9.12
CA LEU A 1057 -29.56 -34.84 9.93
C LEU A 1057 -30.31 -33.87 9.04
N THR A 1058 -31.43 -33.33 9.55
CA THR A 1058 -32.05 -32.15 8.95
C THR A 1058 -31.14 -30.93 9.13
N ARG A 1059 -31.45 -29.83 8.45
CA ARG A 1059 -30.75 -28.54 8.65
C ARG A 1059 -30.67 -28.19 10.14
N GLU A 1060 -31.77 -28.31 10.88
CA GLU A 1060 -31.86 -27.99 12.30
C GLU A 1060 -30.94 -28.90 13.13
N GLY A 1061 -30.94 -30.21 12.83
CA GLY A 1061 -30.04 -31.17 13.49
C GLY A 1061 -28.56 -30.90 13.22
N VAL A 1062 -28.19 -30.48 12.00
CA VAL A 1062 -26.82 -30.06 11.67
C VAL A 1062 -26.41 -28.84 12.51
N LEU A 1063 -27.29 -27.83 12.64
CA LEU A 1063 -27.01 -26.64 13.42
C LEU A 1063 -26.86 -26.94 14.91
N GLU A 1064 -27.71 -27.82 15.47
CA GLU A 1064 -27.61 -28.25 16.87
C GLU A 1064 -26.31 -29.03 17.15
N LEU A 1065 -25.91 -29.92 16.23
CA LEU A 1065 -24.66 -30.65 16.36
C LEU A 1065 -23.46 -29.67 16.35
N LEU A 1066 -23.46 -28.73 15.41
CA LEU A 1066 -22.37 -27.79 15.20
C LEU A 1066 -22.31 -26.68 16.26
N SER A 1067 -23.41 -26.33 16.92
CA SER A 1067 -23.42 -25.31 17.98
C SER A 1067 -22.61 -25.72 19.21
N ARG A 1068 -22.32 -27.02 19.37
CA ARG A 1068 -21.50 -27.58 20.45
C ARG A 1068 -20.00 -27.59 20.12
N VAL A 1069 -19.63 -27.24 18.89
CA VAL A 1069 -18.23 -27.20 18.45
C VAL A 1069 -17.52 -25.98 19.02
N GLN A 1070 -16.38 -26.22 19.67
CA GLN A 1070 -15.50 -25.19 20.21
C GLN A 1070 -14.42 -24.82 19.19
N VAL A 1071 -14.11 -23.53 19.11
CA VAL A 1071 -13.06 -22.94 18.27
C VAL A 1071 -12.23 -21.95 19.09
N VAL A 1072 -11.08 -21.52 18.53
CA VAL A 1072 -10.07 -20.68 19.23
C VAL A 1072 -10.10 -19.23 18.81
#